data_AF-A0A218YYF7-F1
#
_entry.id   AF-A0A218YYF7-F1
#
_cell.length_a   1.000
_cell.length_b   1.000
_cell.length_c   1.000
_cell.angle_alpha   90.00
_cell.angle_beta   90.00
_cell.angle_gamma   90.00
#
_symmetry.space_group_name_H-M   'P 1'
#
loop_
_entity.id
_entity.type
_entity.pdbx_description
1 polymer ?
#
loop_
_entity_poly.entity_id
_entity_poly.type
_entity_poly.pdbx_seq_one_letter_code
_entity_poly.pdbx_strand_id
1 'polypeptide(L)'
;MSNSSRNAEASTIEHEQNGFKVSGAFKPGKPELSGAKPLIVLIHGAGTNAAYFDNPFHSIPAVYNSRGLDVLNINRAGYGGNPIPDTKKPILDSIPVYASLIKKAYEAFSNGEYGIILIGHSLGGCVSLALAAFHDELPILGVSAFGAIPTKDHPAMLIPILKADPQNPRFVIAPTPESTAAFMGPPDVVDKAVLEHPSMLTIFESGPKSELLEWFDDAWYDRFVNEVAPGIRVPLQYLSAEYELGWRSIEAGQPIFDRAASLFTNAPRKDARLLPGGGHDFEFGKNAWSLQAARDSFVDSLVAPRPAISDPAAFSKIPLLDFALSKDALTKPSFLEELRRAIVNVGFFYIQNTTVSPATEAALIRKGIELLELPLEEKLKIEMANSKHFLGYARLGNEITALKPDYREQFDFATEAPAPGPDEPVWKNLRGPNQWPEESVVPGFRATVESYMSEIDTFSRHLSTLVAEALDLPADAFDQFFETPAHNKLKLVKYPAPTSDAESQGVGSHKDGSFLTFLLQATKHAGLEIQNKNGDWIQAKPIPGTLVINIGRSLQALTGGVCTATTHRVNLSPENFVGEDGKSLGPRYSFPVFQGVRTDMDKDAIDLVIPQHIKDLVMDEKVRTDAEATFDKMFGDSTREAIFISRVTSHQDVGARWYPDILEKALKAQRDFVARG
;
A
#
# COMPACT_ATOMS: atom_id res chain seq x y z
N MET A 1 -33.39 23.79 -10.24
CA MET A 1 -33.93 23.49 -11.58
C MET A 1 -33.84 21.98 -11.79
N SER A 2 -34.79 21.43 -12.55
CA SER A 2 -35.35 20.07 -12.48
C SER A 2 -34.38 18.89 -12.35
N ASN A 3 -34.62 18.06 -11.34
CA ASN A 3 -34.30 16.62 -11.33
C ASN A 3 -35.08 15.95 -12.48
N SER A 4 -34.48 15.79 -13.65
CA SER A 4 -35.02 14.92 -14.70
C SER A 4 -34.47 13.50 -14.51
N SER A 5 -35.33 12.64 -13.96
CA SER A 5 -35.45 11.20 -14.24
C SER A 5 -34.19 10.46 -14.75
N ARG A 6 -33.43 9.82 -13.85
CA ARG A 6 -32.59 8.65 -14.18
C ARG A 6 -33.43 7.37 -14.41
N ASN A 7 -34.52 7.48 -15.17
CA ASN A 7 -35.20 6.30 -15.71
C ASN A 7 -34.71 6.09 -17.14
N ALA A 8 -33.47 5.64 -17.28
CA ALA A 8 -32.99 5.09 -18.54
C ALA A 8 -33.00 3.57 -18.39
N GLU A 9 -33.97 2.90 -19.00
CA GLU A 9 -33.83 1.49 -19.33
C GLU A 9 -32.56 1.30 -20.19
N ALA A 10 -32.00 0.08 -20.22
CA ALA A 10 -30.83 -0.23 -21.05
C ALA A 10 -31.05 0.33 -22.47
N SER A 11 -30.17 1.25 -22.89
CA SER A 11 -30.34 1.98 -24.14
C SER A 11 -29.23 1.61 -25.12
N THR A 12 -29.60 1.33 -26.36
CA THR A 12 -28.63 1.07 -27.42
C THR A 12 -28.26 2.38 -28.09
N ILE A 13 -26.97 2.70 -28.10
CA ILE A 13 -26.40 3.89 -28.73
C ILE A 13 -25.79 3.45 -30.06
N GLU A 14 -26.33 3.95 -31.17
CA GLU A 14 -25.70 3.80 -32.48
C GLU A 14 -24.85 5.03 -32.82
N HIS A 15 -23.73 4.78 -33.51
CA HIS A 15 -22.88 5.83 -34.06
C HIS A 15 -22.33 5.40 -35.42
N GLU A 16 -22.34 6.32 -36.37
CA GLU A 16 -21.84 6.11 -37.72
C GLU A 16 -20.95 7.28 -38.14
N GLN A 17 -19.74 6.98 -38.59
CA GLN A 17 -18.77 7.98 -39.04
C GLN A 17 -17.78 7.33 -40.01
N ASN A 18 -17.45 8.03 -41.10
CA ASN A 18 -16.46 7.60 -42.10
C ASN A 18 -16.70 6.17 -42.64
N GLY A 19 -17.95 5.75 -42.79
CA GLY A 19 -18.30 4.41 -43.27
C GLY A 19 -18.20 3.28 -42.23
N PHE A 20 -17.88 3.61 -40.98
CA PHE A 20 -17.98 2.68 -39.85
C PHE A 20 -19.30 2.88 -39.14
N LYS A 21 -20.02 1.78 -38.93
CA LYS A 21 -21.18 1.73 -38.03
C LYS A 21 -20.84 0.87 -36.82
N VAL A 22 -21.08 1.41 -35.64
CA VAL A 22 -20.85 0.76 -34.34
C VAL A 22 -22.06 0.97 -33.43
N SER A 23 -22.23 0.07 -32.47
CA SER A 23 -23.31 0.18 -31.48
C SER A 23 -22.81 -0.15 -30.09
N GLY A 24 -23.40 0.44 -29.06
CA GLY A 24 -23.07 0.18 -27.67
C GLY A 24 -24.31 0.09 -26.81
N ALA A 25 -24.42 -0.98 -26.02
CA ALA A 25 -25.45 -1.11 -25.00
C ALA A 25 -24.99 -0.37 -23.74
N PHE A 26 -25.66 0.74 -23.43
CA PHE A 26 -25.45 1.46 -22.17
C PHE A 26 -26.32 0.85 -21.08
N LYS A 27 -25.70 0.45 -19.98
CA LYS A 27 -26.36 -0.07 -18.79
C LYS A 27 -26.00 0.81 -17.58
N PRO A 28 -26.98 1.53 -17.01
CA PRO A 28 -26.72 2.38 -15.86
C PRO A 28 -26.43 1.54 -14.60
N GLY A 29 -25.54 2.06 -13.75
CA GLY A 29 -25.35 1.53 -12.41
C GLY A 29 -26.58 1.73 -11.52
N LYS A 30 -26.67 0.96 -10.43
CA LYS A 30 -27.75 1.11 -9.43
C LYS A 30 -27.86 2.57 -8.96
N PRO A 31 -29.01 3.26 -9.15
CA PRO A 31 -29.16 4.69 -8.84
C PRO A 31 -28.76 5.05 -7.40
N GLU A 32 -29.05 4.19 -6.44
CA GLU A 32 -28.69 4.36 -5.03
C GLU A 32 -27.18 4.27 -4.74
N LEU A 33 -26.38 3.72 -5.65
CA LEU A 33 -24.92 3.56 -5.55
C LEU A 33 -24.15 4.40 -6.58
N SER A 34 -24.88 5.16 -7.40
CA SER A 34 -24.43 5.79 -8.65
C SER A 34 -23.71 7.15 -8.48
N GLY A 35 -23.05 7.33 -7.33
CA GLY A 35 -22.30 8.55 -7.01
C GLY A 35 -21.13 8.81 -7.98
N ALA A 36 -20.07 9.43 -7.48
CA ALA A 36 -18.94 9.88 -8.28
C ALA A 36 -18.07 8.74 -8.87
N LYS A 37 -18.54 8.05 -9.91
CA LYS A 37 -17.90 6.82 -10.44
C LYS A 37 -17.70 6.88 -11.96
N PRO A 38 -16.59 6.31 -12.48
CA PRO A 38 -16.27 6.35 -13.89
C PRO A 38 -17.17 5.45 -14.74
N LEU A 39 -17.21 5.77 -16.03
CA LEU A 39 -17.82 4.91 -17.05
C LEU A 39 -16.87 3.76 -17.38
N ILE A 40 -17.36 2.53 -17.29
CA ILE A 40 -16.65 1.34 -17.78
C ILE A 40 -17.01 1.12 -19.24
N VAL A 41 -16.01 0.99 -20.11
CA VAL A 41 -16.19 0.69 -21.54
C VAL A 41 -15.62 -0.69 -21.83
N LEU A 42 -16.45 -1.56 -22.41
CA LEU A 42 -16.08 -2.94 -22.74
C LEU A 42 -15.97 -3.09 -24.26
N ILE A 43 -14.86 -3.64 -24.75
CA ILE A 43 -14.57 -3.84 -26.18
C ILE A 43 -14.12 -5.27 -26.44
N HIS A 44 -14.96 -6.05 -27.14
CA HIS A 44 -14.74 -7.48 -27.34
C HIS A 44 -13.70 -7.80 -28.43
N GLY A 45 -13.25 -9.05 -28.44
CA GLY A 45 -12.24 -9.58 -29.35
C GLY A 45 -12.71 -9.88 -30.78
N ALA A 46 -11.80 -10.47 -31.57
CA ALA A 46 -12.10 -10.99 -32.89
C ALA A 46 -12.90 -12.29 -32.78
N GLY A 47 -13.92 -12.46 -33.61
CA GLY A 47 -14.74 -13.68 -33.66
C GLY A 47 -15.78 -13.78 -32.55
N THR A 48 -15.94 -12.72 -31.76
CA THR A 48 -16.96 -12.60 -30.69
C THR A 48 -17.74 -11.29 -30.87
N ASN A 49 -18.81 -11.10 -30.11
CA ASN A 49 -19.55 -9.83 -30.02
C ASN A 49 -19.70 -9.34 -28.57
N ALA A 50 -20.48 -8.29 -28.34
CA ALA A 50 -20.68 -7.71 -27.01
C ALA A 50 -21.22 -8.69 -25.96
N ALA A 51 -21.91 -9.77 -26.37
CA ALA A 51 -22.36 -10.82 -25.46
C ALA A 51 -21.19 -11.59 -24.82
N TYR A 52 -19.97 -11.48 -25.35
CA TYR A 52 -18.76 -12.01 -24.72
C TYR A 52 -18.63 -11.56 -23.26
N PHE A 53 -18.84 -10.28 -23.00
CA PHE A 53 -18.78 -9.72 -21.64
C PHE A 53 -20.11 -9.78 -20.88
N ASP A 54 -21.19 -10.18 -21.54
CA ASP A 54 -22.54 -10.09 -21.01
C ASP A 54 -23.36 -11.31 -21.43
N ASN A 55 -23.11 -12.42 -20.75
CA ASN A 55 -23.77 -13.70 -20.97
C ASN A 55 -24.28 -14.29 -19.64
N PRO A 56 -25.09 -15.38 -19.68
CA PRO A 56 -25.69 -15.96 -18.48
C PRO A 56 -24.71 -16.48 -17.41
N PHE A 57 -23.47 -16.80 -17.78
CA PHE A 57 -22.45 -17.32 -16.85
C PHE A 57 -21.57 -16.21 -16.30
N HIS A 58 -21.34 -15.18 -17.11
CA HIS A 58 -20.49 -14.07 -16.77
C HIS A 58 -21.03 -12.78 -17.39
N SER A 59 -21.41 -11.82 -16.54
CA SER A 59 -21.83 -10.49 -16.96
C SER A 59 -21.02 -9.43 -16.23
N ILE A 60 -19.97 -8.95 -16.89
CA ILE A 60 -19.18 -7.80 -16.43
C ILE A 60 -20.08 -6.57 -16.22
N PRO A 61 -21.03 -6.26 -17.13
CA PRO A 61 -21.96 -5.18 -16.88
C PRO A 61 -22.76 -5.37 -15.59
N ALA A 62 -23.31 -6.56 -15.34
CA ALA A 62 -24.07 -6.82 -14.11
C ALA A 62 -23.21 -6.65 -12.85
N VAL A 63 -21.96 -7.13 -12.88
CA VAL A 63 -21.00 -6.97 -11.78
C VAL A 63 -20.76 -5.49 -11.48
N TYR A 64 -20.39 -4.68 -12.48
CA TYR A 64 -20.09 -3.26 -12.26
C TYR A 64 -21.35 -2.40 -12.00
N ASN A 65 -22.48 -2.70 -12.65
CA ASN A 65 -23.73 -2.01 -12.36
C ASN A 65 -24.20 -2.28 -10.92
N SER A 66 -24.00 -3.49 -10.40
CA SER A 66 -24.31 -3.82 -9.00
C SER A 66 -23.48 -3.01 -7.99
N ARG A 67 -22.30 -2.54 -8.42
CA ARG A 67 -21.40 -1.66 -7.69
C ARG A 67 -21.68 -0.17 -7.95
N GLY A 68 -22.70 0.15 -8.75
CA GLY A 68 -23.08 1.53 -9.07
C GLY A 68 -22.24 2.20 -10.16
N LEU A 69 -21.46 1.46 -10.95
CA LEU A 69 -20.76 2.00 -12.11
C LEU A 69 -21.64 1.87 -13.36
N ASP A 70 -21.58 2.88 -14.22
CA ASP A 70 -22.18 2.83 -15.55
C ASP A 70 -21.30 2.02 -16.50
N VAL A 71 -21.92 1.30 -17.43
CA VAL A 71 -21.21 0.41 -18.36
C VAL A 71 -21.69 0.64 -19.78
N LEU A 72 -20.76 0.86 -20.70
CA LEU A 72 -20.97 0.85 -22.14
C LEU A 72 -20.35 -0.41 -22.73
N ASN A 73 -21.19 -1.35 -23.18
CA ASN A 73 -20.75 -2.59 -23.81
C ASN A 73 -20.86 -2.48 -25.35
N ILE A 74 -19.72 -2.40 -26.04
CA ILE A 74 -19.66 -2.04 -27.47
C ILE A 74 -19.67 -3.28 -28.36
N ASN A 75 -20.51 -3.28 -29.39
CA ASN A 75 -20.35 -4.11 -30.59
C ASN A 75 -19.48 -3.38 -31.62
N ARG A 76 -18.37 -4.02 -32.01
CA ARG A 76 -17.43 -3.47 -32.99
C ARG A 76 -18.03 -3.42 -34.40
N ALA A 77 -17.39 -2.66 -35.30
CA ALA A 77 -17.76 -2.66 -36.71
C ALA A 77 -17.58 -4.08 -37.27
N GLY A 78 -18.53 -4.55 -38.08
CA GLY A 78 -18.57 -5.92 -38.56
C GLY A 78 -19.18 -6.96 -37.60
N TYR A 79 -19.53 -6.59 -36.36
CA TYR A 79 -20.07 -7.50 -35.33
C TYR A 79 -21.41 -7.02 -34.79
N GLY A 80 -22.18 -7.92 -34.18
CA GLY A 80 -23.46 -7.59 -33.53
C GLY A 80 -24.48 -6.96 -34.50
N GLY A 81 -24.44 -7.38 -35.77
CA GLY A 81 -25.27 -6.83 -36.85
C GLY A 81 -24.70 -5.58 -37.55
N ASN A 82 -23.56 -5.04 -37.09
CA ASN A 82 -22.91 -3.92 -37.78
C ASN A 82 -22.26 -4.39 -39.10
N PRO A 83 -22.32 -3.58 -40.18
CA PRO A 83 -21.69 -3.89 -41.46
C PRO A 83 -20.16 -3.94 -41.35
N ILE A 84 -19.53 -4.70 -42.24
CA ILE A 84 -18.06 -4.72 -42.37
C ILE A 84 -17.63 -3.37 -42.95
N PRO A 85 -16.67 -2.67 -42.32
CA PRO A 85 -16.18 -1.40 -42.84
C PRO A 85 -15.34 -1.62 -44.12
N ASP A 86 -15.52 -0.73 -45.10
CA ASP A 86 -14.75 -0.74 -46.36
C ASP A 86 -13.39 -0.07 -46.17
N THR A 87 -12.48 -0.78 -45.48
CA THR A 87 -11.08 -0.35 -45.33
C THR A 87 -10.13 -1.54 -45.23
N LYS A 88 -8.86 -1.28 -45.55
CA LYS A 88 -7.75 -2.19 -45.31
C LYS A 88 -7.20 -2.11 -43.89
N LYS A 89 -7.55 -1.08 -43.12
CA LYS A 89 -7.03 -0.81 -41.77
C LYS A 89 -8.16 -0.62 -40.73
N PRO A 90 -9.09 -1.59 -40.61
CA PRO A 90 -10.27 -1.45 -39.75
C PRO A 90 -9.99 -1.20 -38.26
N ILE A 91 -8.87 -1.66 -37.71
CA ILE A 91 -8.47 -1.42 -36.31
C ILE A 91 -8.10 0.05 -36.14
N LEU A 92 -7.21 0.60 -36.98
CA LEU A 92 -6.78 1.99 -36.86
C LEU A 92 -7.86 3.00 -37.24
N ASP A 93 -8.53 2.78 -38.36
CA ASP A 93 -9.49 3.72 -38.91
C ASP A 93 -10.77 3.82 -38.04
N SER A 94 -11.01 2.81 -37.20
CA SER A 94 -12.15 2.80 -36.27
C SER A 94 -11.89 3.51 -34.94
N ILE A 95 -10.63 3.81 -34.57
CA ILE A 95 -10.32 4.44 -33.27
C ILE A 95 -11.09 5.78 -33.08
N PRO A 96 -11.11 6.72 -34.04
CA PRO A 96 -11.88 7.97 -33.89
C PRO A 96 -13.39 7.74 -33.78
N VAL A 97 -13.90 6.67 -34.39
CA VAL A 97 -15.32 6.30 -34.38
C VAL A 97 -15.72 5.77 -33.00
N TYR A 98 -14.90 4.89 -32.42
CA TYR A 98 -15.08 4.43 -31.04
C TYR A 98 -14.93 5.57 -30.05
N ALA A 99 -13.95 6.45 -30.21
CA ALA A 99 -13.78 7.60 -29.34
C ALA A 99 -15.02 8.50 -29.34
N SER A 100 -15.62 8.73 -30.51
CA SER A 100 -16.85 9.52 -30.67
C SER A 100 -18.07 8.84 -30.04
N LEU A 101 -18.23 7.53 -30.22
CA LEU A 101 -19.30 6.75 -29.55
C LEU A 101 -19.15 6.82 -28.02
N ILE A 102 -17.93 6.61 -27.51
CA ILE A 102 -17.63 6.66 -26.07
C ILE A 102 -17.90 8.05 -25.51
N LYS A 103 -17.45 9.11 -26.19
CA LYS A 103 -17.69 10.50 -25.81
C LYS A 103 -19.19 10.81 -25.74
N LYS A 104 -19.95 10.38 -26.75
CA LYS A 104 -21.41 10.52 -26.78
C LYS A 104 -22.06 9.80 -25.59
N ALA A 105 -21.64 8.58 -25.29
CA ALA A 105 -22.16 7.83 -24.14
C ALA A 105 -21.81 8.50 -22.81
N TYR A 106 -20.56 8.96 -22.71
CA TYR A 106 -19.97 9.59 -21.54
C TYR A 106 -20.68 10.91 -21.16
N GLU A 107 -20.90 11.77 -22.14
CA GLU A 107 -21.55 13.06 -21.95
C GLU A 107 -23.06 12.91 -21.72
N ALA A 108 -23.74 12.01 -22.45
CA ALA A 108 -25.19 11.92 -22.42
C ALA A 108 -25.74 11.04 -21.28
N PHE A 109 -25.00 10.02 -20.84
CA PHE A 109 -25.54 9.00 -19.93
C PHE A 109 -24.77 8.83 -18.62
N SER A 110 -23.47 9.14 -18.56
CA SER A 110 -22.68 9.10 -17.31
C SER A 110 -22.43 10.49 -16.69
N ASN A 111 -23.25 11.48 -17.05
CA ASN A 111 -23.17 12.89 -16.62
C ASN A 111 -21.86 13.62 -16.95
N GLY A 112 -20.92 13.02 -17.69
CA GLY A 112 -19.67 13.68 -18.12
C GLY A 112 -18.74 14.18 -17.01
N GLU A 113 -18.92 13.73 -15.76
CA GLU A 113 -18.18 14.26 -14.60
C GLU A 113 -16.96 13.42 -14.20
N TYR A 114 -16.99 12.10 -14.39
CA TYR A 114 -15.96 11.16 -13.89
C TYR A 114 -15.14 10.57 -15.03
N GLY A 115 -13.97 10.00 -14.82
CA GLY A 115 -13.20 9.51 -15.99
C GLY A 115 -13.76 8.21 -16.61
N ILE A 116 -13.01 7.64 -17.55
CA ILE A 116 -13.37 6.42 -18.31
C ILE A 116 -12.37 5.30 -18.00
N ILE A 117 -12.82 4.08 -17.80
CA ILE A 117 -11.95 2.90 -17.72
C ILE A 117 -12.23 2.00 -18.92
N LEU A 118 -11.21 1.72 -19.71
CA LEU A 118 -11.30 0.85 -20.88
C LEU A 118 -10.95 -0.59 -20.48
N ILE A 119 -11.78 -1.55 -20.85
CA ILE A 119 -11.51 -2.99 -20.68
C ILE A 119 -11.69 -3.67 -22.03
N GLY A 120 -10.62 -4.27 -22.56
CA GLY A 120 -10.63 -4.94 -23.86
C GLY A 120 -10.11 -6.37 -23.81
N HIS A 121 -10.69 -7.21 -24.66
CA HIS A 121 -10.25 -8.59 -24.91
C HIS A 121 -9.68 -8.69 -26.34
N SER A 122 -8.54 -9.37 -26.53
CA SER A 122 -7.96 -9.69 -27.83
C SER A 122 -7.80 -8.45 -28.72
N LEU A 123 -8.30 -8.44 -29.96
CA LEU A 123 -8.30 -7.23 -30.80
C LEU A 123 -9.07 -6.05 -30.19
N GLY A 124 -10.08 -6.29 -29.36
CA GLY A 124 -10.71 -5.25 -28.56
C GLY A 124 -9.76 -4.65 -27.51
N GLY A 125 -8.85 -5.44 -26.96
CA GLY A 125 -7.72 -4.97 -26.15
C GLY A 125 -6.77 -4.07 -26.94
N CYS A 126 -6.50 -4.41 -28.20
CA CYS A 126 -5.68 -3.58 -29.09
C CYS A 126 -6.34 -2.23 -29.38
N VAL A 127 -7.65 -2.23 -29.64
CA VAL A 127 -8.45 -1.01 -29.80
C VAL A 127 -8.44 -0.18 -28.51
N SER A 128 -8.63 -0.80 -27.33
CA SER A 128 -8.57 -0.12 -26.04
C SER A 128 -7.20 0.53 -25.77
N LEU A 129 -6.11 -0.16 -26.10
CA LEU A 129 -4.76 0.39 -25.98
C LEU A 129 -4.54 1.55 -26.96
N ALA A 130 -4.97 1.44 -28.22
CA ALA A 130 -4.88 2.52 -29.20
C ALA A 130 -5.73 3.75 -28.81
N LEU A 131 -6.93 3.54 -28.27
CA LEU A 131 -7.77 4.62 -27.70
C LEU A 131 -7.03 5.34 -26.57
N ALA A 132 -6.44 4.59 -25.64
CA ALA A 132 -5.66 5.16 -24.53
C ALA A 132 -4.37 5.85 -24.94
N ALA A 133 -3.79 5.48 -26.10
CA ALA A 133 -2.56 6.07 -26.61
C ALA A 133 -2.79 7.35 -27.45
N PHE A 134 -3.93 7.45 -28.15
CA PHE A 134 -4.12 8.46 -29.21
C PHE A 134 -5.26 9.45 -28.97
N HIS A 135 -6.07 9.31 -27.91
CA HIS A 135 -7.23 10.17 -27.71
C HIS A 135 -7.22 10.93 -26.38
N ASP A 136 -6.48 12.04 -26.37
CA ASP A 136 -6.41 13.00 -25.26
C ASP A 136 -7.76 13.66 -24.93
N GLU A 137 -8.75 13.58 -25.82
CA GLU A 137 -10.09 14.14 -25.59
C GLU A 137 -10.94 13.31 -24.61
N LEU A 138 -10.64 12.02 -24.43
CA LEU A 138 -11.36 11.18 -23.49
C LEU A 138 -10.67 11.23 -22.13
N PRO A 139 -11.39 11.50 -21.02
CA PRO A 139 -10.81 11.50 -19.68
C PRO A 139 -10.54 10.07 -19.18
N ILE A 140 -9.63 9.34 -19.82
CA ILE A 140 -9.30 7.94 -19.51
C ILE A 140 -8.52 7.89 -18.18
N LEU A 141 -9.01 7.08 -17.24
CA LEU A 141 -8.37 6.83 -15.93
C LEU A 141 -7.43 5.63 -15.96
N GLY A 142 -7.67 4.68 -16.86
CA GLY A 142 -6.86 3.48 -17.01
C GLY A 142 -7.38 2.55 -18.10
N VAL A 143 -6.53 1.62 -18.51
CA VAL A 143 -6.84 0.62 -19.54
C VAL A 143 -6.43 -0.78 -19.07
N SER A 144 -7.36 -1.73 -19.19
CA SER A 144 -7.13 -3.16 -18.97
C SER A 144 -7.24 -3.89 -20.32
N ALA A 145 -6.19 -4.59 -20.72
CA ALA A 145 -6.15 -5.35 -21.97
C ALA A 145 -5.75 -6.79 -21.70
N PHE A 146 -6.57 -7.74 -22.20
CA PHE A 146 -6.32 -9.17 -22.10
C PHE A 146 -6.00 -9.77 -23.48
N GLY A 147 -4.92 -10.55 -23.60
CA GLY A 147 -4.61 -11.33 -24.81
C GLY A 147 -4.21 -10.49 -26.04
N ALA A 148 -3.81 -9.23 -25.84
CA ALA A 148 -3.46 -8.28 -26.91
C ALA A 148 -1.93 -8.23 -27.15
N ILE A 149 -1.35 -9.33 -27.65
CA ILE A 149 0.11 -9.52 -27.70
C ILE A 149 0.67 -9.20 -29.09
N PRO A 150 1.43 -8.11 -29.28
CA PRO A 150 2.05 -7.82 -30.57
C PRO A 150 3.10 -8.89 -30.91
N THR A 151 2.95 -9.53 -32.06
CA THR A 151 3.91 -10.53 -32.54
C THR A 151 4.07 -10.43 -34.05
N LYS A 152 5.29 -10.71 -34.56
CA LYS A 152 5.52 -11.00 -35.99
C LYS A 152 5.31 -12.48 -36.31
N ASP A 153 5.44 -13.33 -35.29
CA ASP A 153 5.20 -14.75 -35.35
C ASP A 153 3.72 -15.02 -35.07
N HIS A 154 2.89 -14.80 -36.10
CA HIS A 154 1.44 -14.92 -36.00
C HIS A 154 0.99 -16.35 -35.69
N PRO A 155 -0.06 -16.55 -34.88
CA PRO A 155 -0.55 -17.89 -34.54
C PRO A 155 -0.86 -18.72 -35.79
N ALA A 156 -0.12 -19.82 -35.97
CA ALA A 156 -0.19 -20.64 -37.18
C ALA A 156 -1.61 -21.15 -37.48
N MET A 157 -2.44 -21.33 -36.45
CA MET A 157 -3.83 -21.78 -36.59
C MET A 157 -4.74 -20.79 -37.33
N LEU A 158 -4.42 -19.48 -37.32
CA LEU A 158 -5.23 -18.46 -37.97
C LEU A 158 -4.96 -18.37 -39.48
N ILE A 159 -3.80 -18.85 -39.94
CA ILE A 159 -3.40 -18.79 -41.35
C ILE A 159 -4.35 -19.60 -42.26
N PRO A 160 -4.69 -20.88 -41.97
CA PRO A 160 -5.67 -21.61 -42.77
C PRO A 160 -7.06 -20.97 -42.75
N ILE A 161 -7.47 -20.43 -41.60
CA ILE A 161 -8.78 -19.77 -41.42
C ILE A 161 -8.91 -18.55 -42.35
N LEU A 162 -7.86 -17.75 -42.48
CA LEU A 162 -7.84 -16.60 -43.40
C LEU A 162 -7.89 -17.00 -44.88
N LYS A 163 -7.23 -18.10 -45.23
CA LYS A 163 -7.15 -18.62 -46.61
C LYS A 163 -8.42 -19.35 -47.05
N ALA A 164 -9.25 -19.79 -46.11
CA ALA A 164 -10.50 -20.49 -46.42
C ALA A 164 -11.50 -19.55 -47.10
N ASP A 165 -12.08 -19.98 -48.22
CA ASP A 165 -13.06 -19.23 -49.04
C ASP A 165 -12.65 -17.76 -49.31
N PRO A 166 -11.82 -17.50 -50.33
CA PRO A 166 -11.33 -16.17 -50.65
C PRO A 166 -12.42 -15.13 -50.99
N GLN A 167 -13.62 -15.57 -51.37
CA GLN A 167 -14.73 -14.66 -51.70
C GLN A 167 -15.53 -14.23 -50.47
N ASN A 168 -15.48 -15.00 -49.39
CA ASN A 168 -16.10 -14.63 -48.13
C ASN A 168 -15.22 -13.59 -47.41
N PRO A 169 -15.72 -12.34 -47.20
CA PRO A 169 -14.98 -11.31 -46.49
C PRO A 169 -14.87 -11.61 -44.98
N ARG A 170 -15.59 -12.62 -44.48
CA ARG A 170 -15.55 -13.05 -43.09
C ARG A 170 -14.74 -14.33 -42.90
N PHE A 171 -13.98 -14.40 -41.81
CA PHE A 171 -13.40 -15.66 -41.35
C PHE A 171 -14.41 -16.43 -40.50
N VAL A 172 -14.35 -17.75 -40.57
CA VAL A 172 -15.23 -18.64 -39.82
C VAL A 172 -14.38 -19.60 -38.99
N ILE A 173 -14.68 -19.68 -37.69
CA ILE A 173 -14.07 -20.63 -36.77
C ILE A 173 -15.14 -21.67 -36.45
N ALA A 174 -14.99 -22.88 -36.99
CA ALA A 174 -15.89 -23.97 -36.67
C ALA A 174 -15.62 -24.47 -35.23
N PRO A 175 -16.63 -24.77 -34.40
CA PRO A 175 -16.46 -25.21 -33.02
C PRO A 175 -16.04 -26.69 -32.97
N THR A 176 -14.81 -26.96 -33.39
CA THR A 176 -14.16 -28.28 -33.33
C THR A 176 -13.44 -28.48 -32.00
N PRO A 177 -13.19 -29.72 -31.53
CA PRO A 177 -12.35 -29.95 -30.35
C PRO A 177 -10.99 -29.25 -30.44
N GLU A 178 -10.38 -29.22 -31.62
CA GLU A 178 -9.09 -28.59 -31.87
C GLU A 178 -9.14 -27.07 -31.72
N SER A 179 -10.13 -26.40 -32.33
CA SER A 179 -10.31 -24.96 -32.17
C SER A 179 -10.69 -24.60 -30.74
N THR A 180 -11.55 -25.39 -30.10
CA THR A 180 -11.94 -25.18 -28.70
C THR A 180 -10.72 -25.27 -27.80
N ALA A 181 -9.89 -26.31 -27.93
CA ALA A 181 -8.67 -26.42 -27.15
C ALA A 181 -7.69 -25.28 -27.43
N ALA A 182 -7.66 -24.80 -28.67
CA ALA A 182 -6.75 -23.74 -29.07
C ALA A 182 -7.10 -22.37 -28.47
N PHE A 183 -8.39 -22.02 -28.37
CA PHE A 183 -8.87 -20.75 -27.81
C PHE A 183 -9.18 -20.81 -26.31
N MET A 184 -9.70 -21.93 -25.82
CA MET A 184 -10.19 -22.06 -24.44
C MET A 184 -9.16 -22.72 -23.51
N GLY A 185 -8.12 -23.35 -24.06
CA GLY A 185 -7.16 -24.15 -23.33
C GLY A 185 -7.55 -25.64 -23.26
N PRO A 186 -6.72 -26.48 -22.63
CA PRO A 186 -6.96 -27.91 -22.54
C PRO A 186 -8.23 -28.26 -21.75
N PRO A 187 -8.84 -29.45 -21.94
CA PRO A 187 -10.14 -29.79 -21.35
C PRO A 187 -10.24 -29.68 -19.83
N ASP A 188 -9.11 -29.74 -19.12
CA ASP A 188 -9.02 -29.61 -17.67
C ASP A 188 -9.24 -28.18 -17.17
N VAL A 189 -8.95 -27.15 -17.97
CA VAL A 189 -9.15 -25.74 -17.59
C VAL A 189 -10.46 -25.15 -18.09
N VAL A 190 -11.15 -25.84 -18.99
CA VAL A 190 -12.39 -25.42 -19.63
C VAL A 190 -13.62 -25.77 -18.78
N ASP A 191 -14.58 -24.86 -18.67
CA ASP A 191 -15.90 -25.19 -18.10
C ASP A 191 -16.82 -25.78 -19.18
N LYS A 192 -17.02 -27.09 -19.10
CA LYS A 192 -17.85 -27.84 -20.05
C LYS A 192 -19.32 -27.38 -20.03
N ALA A 193 -19.86 -27.02 -18.87
CA ALA A 193 -21.24 -26.57 -18.75
C ALA A 193 -21.45 -25.22 -19.44
N VAL A 194 -20.45 -24.35 -19.40
CA VAL A 194 -20.45 -23.08 -20.12
C VAL A 194 -20.41 -23.33 -21.63
N LEU A 195 -19.47 -24.16 -22.11
CA LEU A 195 -19.31 -24.43 -23.55
C LEU A 195 -20.51 -25.11 -24.21
N GLU A 196 -21.20 -26.00 -23.50
CA GLU A 196 -22.36 -26.72 -24.04
C GLU A 196 -23.65 -25.89 -24.01
N HIS A 197 -23.62 -24.71 -23.39
CA HIS A 197 -24.81 -23.89 -23.26
C HIS A 197 -25.20 -23.20 -24.57
N PRO A 198 -26.51 -23.15 -24.93
CA PRO A 198 -26.96 -22.56 -26.18
C PRO A 198 -26.56 -21.09 -26.39
N SER A 199 -26.32 -20.33 -25.31
CA SER A 199 -25.87 -18.92 -25.42
C SER A 199 -24.49 -18.78 -26.05
N MET A 200 -23.63 -19.80 -26.02
CA MET A 200 -22.32 -19.74 -26.67
C MET A 200 -22.44 -19.52 -28.18
N LEU A 201 -23.49 -20.07 -28.80
CA LEU A 201 -23.79 -19.85 -30.22
C LEU A 201 -24.12 -18.39 -30.56
N THR A 202 -24.51 -17.59 -29.57
CA THR A 202 -24.83 -16.17 -29.76
C THR A 202 -23.64 -15.24 -29.51
N ILE A 203 -22.57 -15.76 -28.91
CA ILE A 203 -21.36 -14.99 -28.58
C ILE A 203 -20.36 -15.04 -29.73
N PHE A 204 -20.11 -16.24 -30.27
CA PHE A 204 -19.15 -16.45 -31.35
C PHE A 204 -19.79 -16.23 -32.70
N GLU A 205 -19.21 -15.35 -33.51
CA GLU A 205 -19.68 -15.10 -34.87
C GLU A 205 -18.52 -14.87 -35.85
N SER A 206 -18.79 -15.04 -37.13
CA SER A 206 -17.79 -14.87 -38.19
C SER A 206 -17.30 -13.42 -38.27
N GLY A 207 -15.99 -13.19 -38.12
CA GLY A 207 -15.39 -11.86 -38.08
C GLY A 207 -14.86 -11.36 -39.43
N PRO A 208 -14.60 -10.05 -39.62
CA PRO A 208 -13.97 -9.55 -40.85
C PRO A 208 -12.56 -10.11 -41.04
N LYS A 209 -12.21 -10.58 -42.24
CA LYS A 209 -10.82 -10.98 -42.52
C LYS A 209 -9.86 -9.80 -42.49
N SER A 210 -10.34 -8.60 -42.83
CA SER A 210 -9.52 -7.38 -42.90
C SER A 210 -8.89 -7.00 -41.55
N GLU A 211 -9.53 -7.25 -40.41
CA GLU A 211 -8.93 -6.94 -39.10
C GLU A 211 -7.78 -7.88 -38.72
N LEU A 212 -7.90 -9.17 -39.04
CA LEU A 212 -6.82 -10.12 -38.83
C LEU A 212 -5.66 -9.88 -39.81
N LEU A 213 -5.97 -9.48 -41.05
CA LEU A 213 -4.96 -9.11 -42.03
C LEU A 213 -4.19 -7.85 -41.61
N GLU A 214 -4.87 -6.84 -41.07
CA GLU A 214 -4.20 -5.66 -40.50
C GLU A 214 -3.39 -6.03 -39.26
N TRP A 215 -3.94 -6.84 -38.35
CA TRP A 215 -3.21 -7.33 -37.18
C TRP A 215 -1.93 -8.08 -37.58
N PHE A 216 -1.96 -8.77 -38.71
CA PHE A 216 -0.80 -9.49 -39.26
C PHE A 216 0.18 -8.61 -40.05
N ASP A 217 -0.16 -7.36 -40.31
CA ASP A 217 0.68 -6.42 -41.05
C ASP A 217 1.87 -5.97 -40.19
N ASP A 218 3.09 -6.05 -40.74
CA ASP A 218 4.30 -5.53 -40.10
C ASP A 218 4.15 -4.04 -39.76
N ALA A 219 3.41 -3.27 -40.58
CA ALA A 219 3.14 -1.86 -40.31
C ALA A 219 2.30 -1.66 -39.05
N TRP A 220 1.37 -2.57 -38.74
CA TRP A 220 0.63 -2.53 -37.49
C TRP A 220 1.54 -2.90 -36.31
N TYR A 221 2.36 -3.95 -36.44
CA TYR A 221 3.33 -4.33 -35.40
C TYR A 221 4.27 -3.17 -35.06
N ASP A 222 4.90 -2.58 -36.08
CA ASP A 222 5.85 -1.48 -35.91
C ASP A 222 5.15 -0.27 -35.28
N ARG A 223 3.90 0.01 -35.66
CA ARG A 223 3.12 1.07 -35.04
C ARG A 223 2.76 0.78 -33.59
N PHE A 224 2.38 -0.45 -33.27
CA PHE A 224 2.09 -0.83 -31.89
C PHE A 224 3.32 -0.62 -30.99
N VAL A 225 4.47 -1.12 -31.45
CA VAL A 225 5.75 -1.03 -30.74
C VAL A 225 6.24 0.41 -30.57
N ASN A 226 6.12 1.23 -31.61
CA ASN A 226 6.73 2.56 -31.64
C ASN A 226 5.78 3.69 -31.21
N GLU A 227 4.46 3.51 -31.36
CA GLU A 227 3.47 4.55 -31.10
C GLU A 227 2.46 4.15 -30.01
N VAL A 228 1.80 2.99 -30.14
CA VAL A 228 0.70 2.62 -29.22
C VAL A 228 1.22 2.34 -27.81
N ALA A 229 2.14 1.38 -27.66
CA ALA A 229 2.62 0.97 -26.35
C ALA A 229 3.40 2.09 -25.63
N PRO A 230 4.32 2.81 -26.29
CA PRO A 230 4.96 3.98 -25.71
C PRO A 230 3.99 5.15 -25.54
N GLY A 231 2.81 5.15 -26.17
CA GLY A 231 1.79 6.21 -26.07
C GLY A 231 0.93 6.13 -24.81
N ILE A 232 0.89 4.98 -24.13
CA ILE A 232 0.09 4.81 -22.91
C ILE A 232 0.62 5.74 -21.79
N ARG A 233 -0.23 6.65 -21.31
CA ARG A 233 0.07 7.61 -20.21
C ARG A 233 -0.83 7.43 -18.99
N VAL A 234 -1.69 6.42 -19.00
CA VAL A 234 -2.62 6.07 -17.92
C VAL A 234 -2.20 4.74 -17.28
N PRO A 235 -2.59 4.46 -16.02
CA PRO A 235 -2.45 3.14 -15.43
C PRO A 235 -2.88 2.02 -16.38
N LEU A 236 -2.05 0.98 -16.48
CA LEU A 236 -2.22 -0.14 -17.38
C LEU A 236 -2.33 -1.45 -16.60
N GLN A 237 -3.36 -2.24 -16.89
CA GLN A 237 -3.39 -3.67 -16.59
C GLN A 237 -3.26 -4.45 -17.90
N TYR A 238 -2.20 -5.25 -18.03
CA TYR A 238 -1.89 -6.00 -19.23
C TYR A 238 -1.81 -7.48 -18.86
N LEU A 239 -2.73 -8.29 -19.37
CA LEU A 239 -2.90 -9.68 -18.93
C LEU A 239 -2.94 -10.62 -20.14
N SER A 240 -2.56 -11.88 -19.94
CA SER A 240 -2.76 -12.93 -20.94
C SER A 240 -2.81 -14.30 -20.26
N ALA A 241 -3.22 -15.32 -20.99
CA ALA A 241 -3.48 -16.64 -20.46
C ALA A 241 -2.24 -17.55 -20.46
N GLU A 242 -2.25 -18.58 -19.62
CA GLU A 242 -1.30 -19.70 -19.70
C GLU A 242 -1.38 -20.41 -21.05
N TYR A 243 -2.60 -20.64 -21.57
CA TYR A 243 -2.84 -21.34 -22.84
C TYR A 243 -3.28 -20.35 -23.95
N GLU A 244 -2.39 -19.44 -24.31
CA GLU A 244 -2.66 -18.42 -25.33
C GLU A 244 -2.51 -18.96 -26.77
N LEU A 245 -2.89 -18.17 -27.79
CA LEU A 245 -2.76 -18.57 -29.20
C LEU A 245 -1.30 -18.73 -29.65
N GLY A 246 -0.37 -18.03 -28.99
CA GLY A 246 1.06 -18.05 -29.29
C GLY A 246 1.89 -19.03 -28.45
N TRP A 247 1.36 -19.57 -27.36
CA TRP A 247 2.09 -20.46 -26.44
C TRP A 247 1.13 -21.36 -25.64
N ARG A 248 1.64 -22.43 -25.02
CA ARG A 248 0.81 -23.44 -24.34
C ARG A 248 1.18 -23.69 -22.89
N SER A 249 2.03 -22.87 -22.30
CA SER A 249 2.31 -22.87 -20.86
C SER A 249 2.88 -21.52 -20.43
N ILE A 250 2.88 -21.25 -19.12
CA ILE A 250 3.51 -20.05 -18.56
C ILE A 250 4.99 -20.00 -18.92
N GLU A 251 5.71 -21.12 -18.83
CA GLU A 251 7.16 -21.18 -19.11
C GLU A 251 7.47 -20.80 -20.56
N ALA A 252 6.62 -21.23 -21.50
CA ALA A 252 6.77 -20.89 -22.91
C ALA A 252 6.34 -19.44 -23.22
N GLY A 253 5.31 -18.95 -22.53
CA GLY A 253 4.73 -17.63 -22.77
C GLY A 253 5.49 -16.48 -22.10
N GLN A 254 6.07 -16.70 -20.92
CA GLN A 254 6.64 -15.65 -20.08
C GLN A 254 7.67 -14.77 -20.82
N PRO A 255 8.65 -15.31 -21.57
CA PRO A 255 9.62 -14.47 -22.28
C PRO A 255 9.00 -13.61 -23.39
N ILE A 256 7.93 -14.10 -24.03
CA ILE A 256 7.20 -13.39 -25.08
C ILE A 256 6.37 -12.27 -24.45
N PHE A 257 5.67 -12.61 -23.37
CA PHE A 257 4.82 -11.68 -22.63
C PHE A 257 5.63 -10.55 -21.98
N ASP A 258 6.77 -10.87 -21.34
CA ASP A 258 7.65 -9.87 -20.72
C ASP A 258 8.18 -8.88 -21.76
N ARG A 259 8.54 -9.38 -22.94
CA ARG A 259 8.96 -8.53 -24.06
C ARG A 259 7.82 -7.58 -24.47
N ALA A 260 6.60 -8.07 -24.62
CA ALA A 260 5.45 -7.23 -24.94
C ALA A 260 5.15 -6.20 -23.83
N ALA A 261 5.14 -6.63 -22.57
CA ALA A 261 4.91 -5.77 -21.40
C ALA A 261 5.99 -4.68 -21.24
N SER A 262 7.23 -4.95 -21.67
CA SER A 262 8.34 -3.99 -21.63
C SER A 262 8.13 -2.77 -22.55
N LEU A 263 7.31 -2.91 -23.60
CA LEU A 263 7.04 -1.84 -24.58
C LEU A 263 6.27 -0.66 -23.98
N PHE A 264 5.52 -0.88 -22.89
CA PHE A 264 4.75 0.16 -22.21
C PHE A 264 5.66 0.99 -21.30
N THR A 265 6.56 1.79 -21.88
CA THR A 265 7.59 2.50 -21.12
C THR A 265 7.05 3.68 -20.32
N ASN A 266 5.93 4.26 -20.75
CA ASN A 266 5.41 5.52 -20.22
C ASN A 266 4.14 5.36 -19.37
N ALA A 267 3.67 4.13 -19.16
CA ALA A 267 2.53 3.87 -18.28
C ALA A 267 2.95 4.14 -16.81
N PRO A 268 2.27 5.04 -16.08
CA PRO A 268 2.65 5.44 -14.72
C PRO A 268 2.54 4.31 -13.68
N ARG A 269 1.71 3.30 -13.97
CA ARG A 269 1.61 2.05 -13.21
C ARG A 269 1.33 0.92 -14.19
N LYS A 270 1.99 -0.21 -14.00
CA LYS A 270 1.81 -1.42 -14.80
C LYS A 270 1.51 -2.60 -13.91
N ASP A 271 0.33 -3.19 -14.10
CA ASP A 271 0.00 -4.53 -13.62
C ASP A 271 0.10 -5.49 -14.82
N ALA A 272 1.23 -6.19 -14.96
CA ALA A 272 1.48 -7.08 -16.10
C ALA A 272 1.81 -8.49 -15.65
N ARG A 273 0.99 -9.49 -16.02
CA ARG A 273 1.23 -10.90 -15.69
C ARG A 273 0.44 -11.88 -16.56
N LEU A 274 0.92 -13.12 -16.62
CA LEU A 274 0.18 -14.26 -17.14
C LEU A 274 -0.76 -14.83 -16.06
N LEU A 275 -1.97 -15.22 -16.46
CA LEU A 275 -2.95 -15.86 -15.58
C LEU A 275 -2.97 -17.39 -15.80
N PRO A 276 -2.82 -18.19 -14.73
CA PRO A 276 -2.81 -19.65 -14.82
C PRO A 276 -4.20 -20.25 -15.06
N GLY A 277 -4.21 -21.43 -15.69
CA GLY A 277 -5.37 -22.30 -15.82
C GLY A 277 -6.52 -21.72 -16.65
N GLY A 278 -6.20 -21.12 -17.80
CA GLY A 278 -7.18 -20.69 -18.80
C GLY A 278 -6.54 -20.43 -20.16
N GLY A 279 -7.37 -20.30 -21.20
CA GLY A 279 -6.95 -19.97 -22.56
C GLY A 279 -7.23 -18.52 -22.96
N HIS A 280 -7.07 -18.21 -24.25
CA HIS A 280 -7.36 -16.90 -24.86
C HIS A 280 -8.74 -16.36 -24.46
N ASP A 281 -9.78 -17.19 -24.61
CA ASP A 281 -11.14 -16.86 -24.19
C ASP A 281 -11.36 -17.22 -22.71
N PHE A 282 -10.55 -16.59 -21.86
CA PHE A 282 -10.38 -16.93 -20.43
C PHE A 282 -11.68 -16.88 -19.62
N GLU A 283 -12.62 -16.02 -20.03
CA GLU A 283 -13.94 -15.79 -19.46
C GLU A 283 -14.83 -17.05 -19.43
N PHE A 284 -14.52 -18.06 -20.24
CA PHE A 284 -15.24 -19.34 -20.28
C PHE A 284 -14.48 -20.50 -19.62
N GLY A 285 -13.33 -20.22 -19.00
CA GLY A 285 -12.54 -21.19 -18.23
C GLY A 285 -13.02 -21.31 -16.78
N LYS A 286 -12.63 -22.41 -16.12
CA LYS A 286 -12.90 -22.65 -14.69
C LYS A 286 -12.32 -21.55 -13.77
N ASN A 287 -11.26 -20.89 -14.24
CA ASN A 287 -10.57 -19.83 -13.50
C ASN A 287 -11.01 -18.42 -13.88
N ALA A 288 -12.12 -18.24 -14.62
CA ALA A 288 -12.62 -16.92 -15.04
C ALA A 288 -12.75 -15.91 -13.87
N TRP A 289 -13.03 -16.40 -12.67
CA TRP A 289 -13.08 -15.60 -11.43
C TRP A 289 -11.76 -14.85 -11.15
N SER A 290 -10.61 -15.41 -11.52
CA SER A 290 -9.29 -14.81 -11.29
C SER A 290 -9.03 -13.61 -12.20
N LEU A 291 -9.49 -13.66 -13.45
CA LEU A 291 -9.48 -12.52 -14.36
C LEU A 291 -10.46 -11.44 -13.88
N GLN A 292 -11.65 -11.83 -13.43
CA GLN A 292 -12.59 -10.86 -12.85
C GLN A 292 -12.01 -10.19 -11.59
N ALA A 293 -11.38 -10.95 -10.69
CA ALA A 293 -10.74 -10.42 -9.50
C ALA A 293 -9.59 -9.45 -9.85
N ALA A 294 -8.80 -9.75 -10.87
CA ALA A 294 -7.77 -8.86 -11.38
C ALA A 294 -8.36 -7.53 -11.90
N ARG A 295 -9.42 -7.60 -12.70
CA ARG A 295 -10.12 -6.41 -13.21
C ARG A 295 -10.76 -5.60 -12.09
N ASP A 296 -11.36 -6.25 -11.10
CA ASP A 296 -11.96 -5.60 -9.95
C ASP A 296 -10.92 -4.82 -9.13
N SER A 297 -9.79 -5.45 -8.83
CA SER A 297 -8.67 -4.79 -8.14
C SER A 297 -8.15 -3.58 -8.91
N PHE A 298 -8.04 -3.70 -10.25
CA PHE A 298 -7.62 -2.60 -11.09
C PHE A 298 -8.63 -1.44 -11.06
N VAL A 299 -9.92 -1.72 -11.28
CA VAL A 299 -11.00 -0.72 -11.21
C VAL A 299 -11.04 -0.06 -9.83
N ASP A 300 -10.98 -0.82 -8.74
CA ASP A 300 -10.99 -0.26 -7.38
C ASP A 300 -9.81 0.69 -7.14
N SER A 301 -8.64 0.36 -7.69
CA SER A 301 -7.47 1.24 -7.60
C SER A 301 -7.60 2.56 -8.37
N LEU A 302 -8.54 2.65 -9.31
CA LEU A 302 -8.84 3.85 -10.09
C LEU A 302 -10.06 4.62 -9.55
N VAL A 303 -10.98 3.93 -8.87
CA VAL A 303 -12.26 4.46 -8.36
C VAL A 303 -12.17 4.89 -6.89
N ALA A 304 -11.18 4.41 -6.14
CA ALA A 304 -10.92 4.90 -4.80
C ALA A 304 -10.83 6.44 -4.82
N PRO A 305 -11.52 7.15 -3.91
CA PRO A 305 -11.59 8.60 -3.95
C PRO A 305 -10.17 9.17 -4.03
N ARG A 306 -9.86 9.88 -5.13
CA ARG A 306 -8.68 10.73 -5.19
C ARG A 306 -8.77 11.67 -4.00
N PRO A 307 -7.81 11.64 -3.05
CA PRO A 307 -7.66 12.76 -2.15
C PRO A 307 -7.51 14.01 -3.02
N ALA A 308 -8.25 15.08 -2.70
CA ALA A 308 -8.02 16.40 -3.27
C ALA A 308 -6.52 16.67 -3.27
N ILE A 309 -5.95 17.12 -4.39
CA ILE A 309 -4.52 17.36 -4.65
C ILE A 309 -3.72 17.44 -3.35
N SER A 310 -3.20 16.28 -2.94
CA SER A 310 -2.35 16.11 -1.79
C SER A 310 -1.33 15.09 -2.25
N ASP A 311 -0.06 15.46 -2.12
CA ASP A 311 1.11 14.68 -2.48
C ASP A 311 0.84 13.15 -2.32
N PRO A 312 1.04 12.30 -3.36
CA PRO A 312 0.89 10.84 -3.25
C PRO A 312 1.72 10.22 -2.12
N ALA A 313 2.62 10.99 -1.52
CA ALA A 313 3.42 10.63 -0.37
C ALA A 313 2.77 10.95 1.00
N ALA A 314 1.55 11.51 1.06
CA ALA A 314 0.82 11.81 2.29
C ALA A 314 -0.33 10.82 2.55
N PHE A 315 -0.12 9.90 3.49
CA PHE A 315 -1.15 8.93 3.90
C PHE A 315 -2.30 9.60 4.68
N SER A 316 -3.48 9.00 4.61
CA SER A 316 -4.68 9.40 5.38
C SER A 316 -5.14 8.34 6.40
N LYS A 317 -4.52 7.16 6.38
CA LYS A 317 -4.77 6.05 7.30
C LYS A 317 -3.46 5.33 7.61
N ILE A 318 -3.34 4.83 8.84
CA ILE A 318 -2.22 3.97 9.25
C ILE A 318 -2.52 2.54 8.78
N PRO A 319 -1.61 1.88 8.02
CA PRO A 319 -1.79 0.51 7.55
C PRO A 319 -1.99 -0.50 8.69
N LEU A 320 -2.75 -1.57 8.45
CA LEU A 320 -2.88 -2.71 9.36
C LEU A 320 -2.34 -3.95 8.64
N LEU A 321 -1.31 -4.55 9.22
CA LEU A 321 -0.64 -5.73 8.68
C LEU A 321 -0.97 -6.96 9.52
N ASP A 322 -1.12 -8.10 8.84
CA ASP A 322 -1.30 -9.39 9.49
C ASP A 322 0.00 -10.19 9.49
N PHE A 323 0.62 -10.32 10.66
CA PHE A 323 1.89 -11.02 10.79
C PHE A 323 1.80 -12.51 10.44
N ALA A 324 0.61 -13.13 10.52
CA ALA A 324 0.44 -14.54 10.16
C ALA A 324 0.77 -14.81 8.68
N LEU A 325 0.56 -13.82 7.80
CA LEU A 325 0.87 -13.91 6.37
C LEU A 325 2.39 -14.01 6.10
N SER A 326 3.23 -13.56 7.03
CA SER A 326 4.69 -13.70 6.88
C SER A 326 5.19 -15.15 7.01
N LYS A 327 4.36 -16.06 7.54
CA LYS A 327 4.73 -17.43 7.91
C LYS A 327 4.56 -18.46 6.78
N ASP A 328 3.80 -18.13 5.73
CA ASP A 328 3.54 -19.02 4.60
C ASP A 328 4.20 -18.48 3.33
N ALA A 329 4.91 -19.32 2.59
CA ALA A 329 5.62 -18.93 1.37
C ALA A 329 4.71 -18.33 0.28
N LEU A 330 3.42 -18.70 0.24
CA LEU A 330 2.46 -18.18 -0.73
C LEU A 330 1.95 -16.78 -0.36
N THR A 331 1.92 -16.43 0.93
CA THR A 331 1.37 -15.14 1.41
C THR A 331 2.45 -14.14 1.82
N LYS A 332 3.66 -14.62 2.15
CA LYS A 332 4.81 -13.79 2.54
C LYS A 332 5.13 -12.70 1.52
N PRO A 333 5.13 -12.93 0.19
CA PRO A 333 5.42 -11.87 -0.78
C PRO A 333 4.47 -10.68 -0.69
N SER A 334 3.16 -10.92 -0.52
CA SER A 334 2.16 -9.87 -0.34
C SER A 334 2.37 -9.10 0.98
N PHE A 335 2.71 -9.82 2.05
CA PHE A 335 3.04 -9.19 3.34
C PHE A 335 4.28 -8.29 3.22
N LEU A 336 5.33 -8.74 2.53
CA LEU A 336 6.55 -7.96 2.32
C LEU A 336 6.29 -6.70 1.49
N GLU A 337 5.42 -6.77 0.47
CA GLU A 337 5.01 -5.60 -0.31
C GLU A 337 4.26 -4.58 0.54
N GLU A 338 3.31 -5.02 1.36
CA GLU A 338 2.58 -4.14 2.30
C GLU A 338 3.50 -3.52 3.34
N LEU A 339 4.42 -4.32 3.90
CA LEU A 339 5.43 -3.86 4.84
C LEU A 339 6.34 -2.82 4.20
N ARG A 340 6.87 -3.08 2.99
CA ARG A 340 7.67 -2.12 2.22
C ARG A 340 6.93 -0.80 2.06
N ARG A 341 5.66 -0.85 1.65
CA ARG A 341 4.84 0.36 1.50
C ARG A 341 4.67 1.11 2.82
N ALA A 342 4.45 0.40 3.93
CA ALA A 342 4.30 1.00 5.24
C ALA A 342 5.59 1.69 5.72
N ILE A 343 6.74 1.02 5.62
CA ILE A 343 8.02 1.54 6.13
C ILE A 343 8.60 2.67 5.27
N VAL A 344 8.34 2.65 3.95
CA VAL A 344 8.81 3.70 3.02
C VAL A 344 7.89 4.93 3.04
N ASN A 345 6.58 4.74 2.97
CA ASN A 345 5.65 5.86 2.74
C ASN A 345 5.01 6.42 4.01
N VAL A 346 4.85 5.60 5.05
CA VAL A 346 4.08 5.97 6.26
C VAL A 346 4.99 6.11 7.47
N GLY A 347 5.93 5.19 7.65
CA GLY A 347 6.77 5.11 8.87
C GLY A 347 6.04 4.59 10.11
N PHE A 348 4.77 4.21 9.97
CA PHE A 348 3.90 3.66 11.01
C PHE A 348 3.01 2.56 10.42
N PHE A 349 2.68 1.55 11.22
CA PHE A 349 1.64 0.56 10.91
C PHE A 349 1.14 -0.14 12.18
N TYR A 350 -0.09 -0.63 12.16
CA TYR A 350 -0.57 -1.63 13.11
C TYR A 350 -0.12 -3.01 12.66
N ILE A 351 0.14 -3.89 13.62
CA ILE A 351 0.39 -5.30 13.34
C ILE A 351 -0.41 -6.19 14.30
N GLN A 352 -1.11 -7.16 13.73
CA GLN A 352 -1.90 -8.17 14.45
C GLN A 352 -1.26 -9.55 14.33
N ASN A 353 -1.76 -10.51 15.12
CA ASN A 353 -1.33 -11.92 15.10
C ASN A 353 0.19 -12.09 15.29
N THR A 354 0.80 -11.25 16.14
CA THR A 354 2.22 -11.28 16.46
C THR A 354 2.60 -12.56 17.23
N THR A 355 3.89 -12.77 17.48
CA THR A 355 4.34 -13.88 18.34
C THR A 355 4.25 -13.57 19.83
N VAL A 356 3.89 -12.35 20.21
CA VAL A 356 3.73 -11.96 21.62
C VAL A 356 2.41 -12.52 22.13
N SER A 357 2.47 -13.24 23.23
CA SER A 357 1.31 -13.89 23.83
C SER A 357 0.30 -12.86 24.33
N PRO A 358 -1.00 -12.99 23.99
CA PRO A 358 -2.05 -12.14 24.55
C PRO A 358 -2.09 -12.17 26.09
N ALA A 359 -1.69 -13.30 26.70
CA ALA A 359 -1.61 -13.42 28.15
C ALA A 359 -0.48 -12.57 28.74
N THR A 360 0.67 -12.51 28.05
CA THR A 360 1.83 -11.70 28.43
C THR A 360 1.52 -10.21 28.29
N GLU A 361 0.88 -9.79 27.19
CA GLU A 361 0.39 -8.41 27.02
C GLU A 361 -0.61 -8.02 28.11
N ALA A 362 -1.60 -8.88 28.38
CA ALA A 362 -2.59 -8.62 29.44
C ALA A 362 -1.96 -8.57 30.84
N ALA A 363 -0.95 -9.39 31.11
CA ALA A 363 -0.21 -9.36 32.36
C ALA A 363 0.58 -8.05 32.53
N LEU A 364 1.30 -7.62 31.48
CA LEU A 364 1.99 -6.33 31.47
C LEU A 364 1.00 -5.19 31.68
N ILE A 365 -0.15 -5.21 30.99
CA ILE A 365 -1.13 -4.13 31.13
C ILE A 365 -1.60 -3.99 32.57
N ARG A 366 -2.00 -5.11 33.17
CA ARG A 366 -2.45 -5.13 34.57
C ARG A 366 -1.37 -4.66 35.53
N LYS A 367 -0.16 -5.20 35.44
CA LYS A 367 0.94 -4.89 36.36
C LYS A 367 1.51 -3.49 36.15
N GLY A 368 1.51 -3.00 34.92
CA GLY A 368 1.93 -1.64 34.59
C GLY A 368 0.95 -0.59 35.11
N ILE A 369 -0.36 -0.83 34.99
CA ILE A 369 -1.38 0.03 35.60
C ILE A 369 -1.28 -0.03 37.13
N GLU A 370 -1.13 -1.21 37.73
CA GLU A 370 -0.93 -1.38 39.18
C GLU A 370 0.25 -0.53 39.70
N LEU A 371 1.39 -0.54 38.98
CA LEU A 371 2.55 0.29 39.32
C LEU A 371 2.28 1.80 39.17
N LEU A 372 1.62 2.23 38.08
CA LEU A 372 1.35 3.64 37.80
C LEU A 372 0.33 4.26 38.77
N GLU A 373 -0.57 3.42 39.32
CA GLU A 373 -1.58 3.80 40.31
C GLU A 373 -1.10 3.73 41.77
N LEU A 374 0.17 3.38 42.02
CA LEU A 374 0.73 3.45 43.37
C LEU A 374 0.70 4.88 43.93
N PRO A 375 0.63 5.03 45.27
CA PRO A 375 0.87 6.30 45.94
C PRO A 375 2.20 6.91 45.51
N LEU A 376 2.25 8.24 45.41
CA LEU A 376 3.43 8.96 44.92
C LEU A 376 4.67 8.58 45.74
N GLU A 377 4.55 8.42 47.05
CA GLU A 377 5.62 8.07 47.98
C GLU A 377 6.30 6.74 47.60
N GLU A 378 5.52 5.75 47.13
CA GLU A 378 6.06 4.47 46.65
C GLU A 378 6.76 4.63 45.30
N LYS A 379 6.17 5.38 44.38
CA LYS A 379 6.76 5.66 43.05
C LYS A 379 8.11 6.39 43.17
N LEU A 380 8.23 7.30 44.14
CA LEU A 380 9.45 8.06 44.39
C LEU A 380 10.63 7.23 44.94
N LYS A 381 10.37 6.05 45.52
CA LYS A 381 11.46 5.15 45.97
C LYS A 381 12.34 4.69 44.81
N ILE A 382 11.75 4.58 43.62
CA ILE A 382 12.43 4.20 42.37
C ILE A 382 12.44 5.36 41.37
N GLU A 383 12.50 6.61 41.86
CA GLU A 383 12.60 7.82 41.03
C GLU A 383 13.80 7.77 40.08
N MET A 384 13.59 8.18 38.83
CA MET A 384 14.61 8.18 37.78
C MET A 384 15.84 9.02 38.18
N ALA A 385 15.64 10.11 38.91
CA ALA A 385 16.71 10.92 39.48
C ALA A 385 17.68 10.12 40.38
N ASN A 386 17.27 8.99 40.95
CA ASN A 386 18.15 8.09 41.72
C ASN A 386 19.08 7.24 40.84
N SER A 387 18.84 7.20 39.53
CA SER A 387 19.61 6.41 38.57
C SER A 387 20.34 7.30 37.57
N LYS A 388 21.67 7.25 37.59
CA LYS A 388 22.51 7.85 36.53
C LYS A 388 22.27 7.24 35.13
N HIS A 389 21.43 6.18 35.05
CA HIS A 389 21.08 5.45 33.84
C HIS A 389 19.73 5.83 33.23
N PHE A 390 19.04 6.82 33.80
CA PHE A 390 17.73 7.28 33.31
C PHE A 390 16.69 6.15 33.25
N LEU A 391 16.68 5.30 34.28
CA LEU A 391 15.72 4.21 34.51
C LEU A 391 15.01 4.45 35.84
N GLY A 392 13.71 4.18 35.91
CA GLY A 392 12.85 4.48 37.07
C GLY A 392 11.71 5.46 36.76
N TYR A 393 11.08 5.98 37.81
CA TYR A 393 9.91 6.85 37.74
C TYR A 393 10.26 8.30 37.39
N ALA A 394 9.65 8.85 36.36
CA ALA A 394 9.63 10.28 36.07
C ALA A 394 8.25 10.87 36.42
N ARG A 395 8.28 11.97 37.17
CA ARG A 395 7.07 12.67 37.64
C ARG A 395 6.23 13.23 36.49
N LEU A 396 4.97 13.50 36.77
CA LEU A 396 4.07 14.21 35.86
C LEU A 396 4.71 15.53 35.40
N GLY A 397 4.84 15.73 34.09
CA GLY A 397 5.39 16.97 33.53
C GLY A 397 6.91 17.09 33.57
N ASN A 398 7.64 16.02 33.97
CA ASN A 398 9.09 16.10 34.16
C ASN A 398 9.88 16.03 32.84
N GLU A 399 9.42 15.23 31.87
CA GLU A 399 10.09 15.09 30.58
C GLU A 399 9.73 16.26 29.66
N ILE A 400 10.72 16.81 28.96
CA ILE A 400 10.54 17.99 28.08
C ILE A 400 10.74 17.56 26.61
N THR A 401 9.72 17.82 25.79
CA THR A 401 9.74 17.60 24.34
C THR A 401 9.34 18.88 23.62
N ALA A 402 10.04 19.24 22.54
CA ALA A 402 9.81 20.47 21.79
C ALA A 402 9.75 21.74 22.69
N LEU A 403 10.63 21.80 23.69
CA LEU A 403 10.77 22.89 24.67
C LEU A 403 9.56 23.10 25.59
N LYS A 404 8.64 22.13 25.66
CA LYS A 404 7.48 22.15 26.56
C LYS A 404 7.42 20.89 27.42
N PRO A 405 6.93 20.96 28.67
CA PRO A 405 6.67 19.79 29.49
C PRO A 405 5.66 18.83 28.82
N ASP A 406 5.94 17.54 28.88
CA ASP A 406 5.01 16.49 28.46
C ASP A 406 4.06 16.16 29.60
N TYR A 407 2.74 16.31 29.40
CA TYR A 407 1.73 16.07 30.44
C TYR A 407 1.45 14.58 30.66
N ARG A 408 2.48 13.88 31.16
CA ARG A 408 2.49 12.46 31.48
C ARG A 408 3.43 12.17 32.64
N GLU A 409 3.14 11.08 33.36
CA GLU A 409 4.09 10.42 34.25
C GLU A 409 4.50 9.07 33.63
N GLN A 410 5.68 8.55 33.98
CA GLN A 410 6.13 7.29 33.42
C GLN A 410 7.14 6.54 34.29
N PHE A 411 7.30 5.24 34.03
CA PHE A 411 8.45 4.45 34.46
C PHE A 411 9.26 4.00 33.24
N ASP A 412 10.58 4.14 33.30
CA ASP A 412 11.49 3.62 32.28
C ASP A 412 12.20 2.37 32.81
N PHE A 413 12.07 1.25 32.09
CA PHE A 413 12.81 0.01 32.30
C PHE A 413 13.60 -0.34 31.03
N ALA A 414 14.60 -1.19 31.13
CA ALA A 414 15.37 -1.67 29.97
C ALA A 414 15.75 -3.15 30.11
N THR A 415 16.30 -3.72 29.05
CA THR A 415 17.01 -5.00 29.16
C THR A 415 18.04 -4.92 30.29
N GLU A 416 18.02 -5.88 31.21
CA GLU A 416 18.88 -5.87 32.39
C GLU A 416 20.36 -5.80 31.98
N ALA A 417 21.09 -4.87 32.60
CA ALA A 417 22.51 -4.68 32.34
C ALA A 417 23.25 -4.21 33.61
N PRO A 418 24.52 -4.62 33.79
CA PRO A 418 25.35 -4.07 34.85
C PRO A 418 25.65 -2.59 34.60
N ALA A 419 26.00 -1.86 35.66
CA ALA A 419 26.50 -0.50 35.52
C ALA A 419 27.87 -0.51 34.80
N PRO A 420 28.15 0.47 33.92
CA PRO A 420 29.47 0.66 33.32
C PRO A 420 30.54 0.90 34.39
N GLY A 421 31.79 0.57 34.04
CA GLY A 421 32.97 0.83 34.87
C GLY A 421 33.21 2.34 35.09
N PRO A 422 33.95 2.72 36.15
CA PRO A 422 34.18 4.13 36.50
C PRO A 422 34.99 4.91 35.44
N ASP A 423 35.84 4.21 34.67
CA ASP A 423 36.70 4.80 33.64
C ASP A 423 36.08 4.74 32.24
N GLU A 424 34.87 4.20 32.10
CA GLU A 424 34.20 4.11 30.82
C GLU A 424 33.61 5.46 30.38
N PRO A 425 33.52 5.72 29.06
CA PRO A 425 32.95 6.96 28.54
C PRO A 425 31.55 7.25 29.11
N VAL A 426 31.29 8.51 29.46
CA VAL A 426 30.07 8.93 30.19
C VAL A 426 28.77 8.50 29.51
N TRP A 427 28.73 8.48 28.18
CA TRP A 427 27.57 8.06 27.39
C TRP A 427 27.18 6.60 27.60
N LYS A 428 28.10 5.72 28.05
CA LYS A 428 27.78 4.34 28.42
C LYS A 428 26.83 4.26 29.60
N ASN A 429 26.73 5.31 30.42
CA ASN A 429 25.74 5.34 31.49
C ASN A 429 24.30 5.31 30.97
N LEU A 430 24.01 5.47 29.67
CA LEU A 430 22.68 5.18 29.11
C LEU A 430 22.20 3.74 29.35
N ARG A 431 23.13 2.84 29.70
CA ARG A 431 22.88 1.44 30.06
C ARG A 431 23.26 1.21 31.52
N GLY A 432 22.46 0.44 32.24
CA GLY A 432 22.71 0.09 33.63
C GLY A 432 21.53 -0.64 34.29
N PRO A 433 21.59 -0.87 35.61
CA PRO A 433 20.58 -1.64 36.31
C PRO A 433 19.24 -0.90 36.39
N ASN A 434 18.15 -1.67 36.24
CA ASN A 434 16.80 -1.19 36.48
C ASN A 434 16.56 -0.89 37.97
N GLN A 435 15.63 0.03 38.24
CA GLN A 435 15.10 0.27 39.59
C GLN A 435 13.74 -0.44 39.72
N TRP A 436 13.72 -1.60 40.38
CA TRP A 436 12.52 -2.41 40.54
C TRP A 436 11.71 -2.02 41.78
N PRO A 437 10.36 -2.02 41.72
CA PRO A 437 9.56 -1.93 42.94
C PRO A 437 9.84 -3.14 43.83
N GLU A 438 9.71 -2.96 45.14
CA GLU A 438 9.80 -4.06 46.09
C GLU A 438 8.75 -5.14 45.78
N GLU A 439 9.14 -6.41 45.91
CA GLU A 439 8.25 -7.56 45.61
C GLU A 439 6.99 -7.55 46.48
N SER A 440 7.04 -6.96 47.67
CA SER A 440 5.87 -6.79 48.55
C SER A 440 4.90 -5.70 48.09
N VAL A 441 5.33 -4.77 47.23
CA VAL A 441 4.51 -3.62 46.78
C VAL A 441 3.78 -3.98 45.49
N VAL A 442 4.47 -4.56 44.51
CA VAL A 442 3.87 -5.05 43.26
C VAL A 442 4.38 -6.47 42.98
N PRO A 443 3.81 -7.51 43.63
CA PRO A 443 4.29 -8.89 43.48
C PRO A 443 4.30 -9.35 42.02
N GLY A 444 5.39 -9.99 41.61
CA GLY A 444 5.61 -10.53 40.27
C GLY A 444 5.86 -9.48 39.18
N PHE A 445 6.04 -8.20 39.53
CA PHE A 445 6.22 -7.13 38.55
C PHE A 445 7.46 -7.34 37.68
N ARG A 446 8.63 -7.58 38.30
CA ARG A 446 9.90 -7.79 37.59
C ARG A 446 9.79 -8.93 36.59
N ALA A 447 9.30 -10.09 37.04
CA ALA A 447 9.13 -11.26 36.18
C ALA A 447 8.17 -10.99 35.00
N THR A 448 7.12 -10.20 35.22
CA THR A 448 6.17 -9.80 34.16
C THR A 448 6.85 -8.93 33.10
N VAL A 449 7.63 -7.92 33.53
CA VAL A 449 8.36 -7.03 32.61
C VAL A 449 9.43 -7.80 31.84
N GLU A 450 10.22 -8.64 32.52
CA GLU A 450 11.26 -9.45 31.90
C GLU A 450 10.67 -10.44 30.87
N SER A 451 9.53 -11.07 31.18
CA SER A 451 8.82 -11.96 30.25
C SER A 451 8.35 -11.22 29.00
N TYR A 452 7.72 -10.05 29.16
CA TYR A 452 7.24 -9.25 28.03
C TYR A 452 8.41 -8.76 27.17
N MET A 453 9.47 -8.25 27.80
CA MET A 453 10.67 -7.78 27.09
C MET A 453 11.35 -8.89 26.30
N SER A 454 11.37 -10.13 26.82
CA SER A 454 11.91 -11.29 26.11
C SER A 454 11.09 -11.68 24.88
N GLU A 455 9.76 -11.63 24.97
CA GLU A 455 8.88 -11.92 23.83
C GLU A 455 8.97 -10.84 22.75
N ILE A 456 9.01 -9.57 23.15
CA ILE A 456 9.22 -8.43 22.23
C ILE A 456 10.61 -8.47 21.60
N ASP A 457 11.66 -8.85 22.32
CA ASP A 457 12.99 -9.02 21.71
C ASP A 457 12.96 -10.07 20.59
N THR A 458 12.33 -11.21 20.83
CA THR A 458 12.20 -12.27 19.83
C THR A 458 11.38 -11.82 18.63
N PHE A 459 10.25 -11.15 18.86
CA PHE A 459 9.42 -10.61 17.80
C PHE A 459 10.12 -9.52 16.99
N SER A 460 10.84 -8.62 17.67
CA SER A 460 11.51 -7.48 17.03
C SER A 460 12.65 -7.91 16.11
N ARG A 461 13.42 -8.94 16.49
CA ARG A 461 14.42 -9.55 15.59
C ARG A 461 13.79 -10.14 14.34
N HIS A 462 12.69 -10.88 14.48
CA HIS A 462 11.99 -11.45 13.32
C HIS A 462 11.40 -10.35 12.42
N LEU A 463 10.79 -9.32 13.00
CA LEU A 463 10.28 -8.19 12.22
C LEU A 463 11.43 -7.42 11.54
N SER A 464 12.59 -7.28 12.18
CA SER A 464 13.78 -6.66 11.57
C SER A 464 14.27 -7.43 10.34
N THR A 465 14.28 -8.77 10.40
CA THR A 465 14.54 -9.63 9.23
C THR A 465 13.53 -9.39 8.11
N LEU A 466 12.23 -9.33 8.42
CA LEU A 466 11.20 -9.06 7.42
C LEU A 466 11.31 -7.65 6.83
N VAL A 467 11.76 -6.66 7.61
CA VAL A 467 12.08 -5.32 7.10
C VAL A 467 13.27 -5.38 6.14
N ALA A 468 14.29 -6.19 6.40
CA ALA A 468 15.41 -6.38 5.47
C ALA A 468 14.93 -7.00 4.15
N GLU A 469 14.17 -8.10 4.23
CA GLU A 469 13.58 -8.75 3.06
C GLU A 469 12.63 -7.81 2.30
N ALA A 470 11.83 -7.00 2.99
CA ALA A 470 10.97 -6.01 2.36
C ALA A 470 11.75 -4.93 1.61
N LEU A 471 13.02 -4.69 1.94
CA LEU A 471 13.93 -3.80 1.21
C LEU A 471 14.79 -4.56 0.17
N ASP A 472 14.44 -5.82 -0.13
CA ASP A 472 15.19 -6.73 -1.00
C ASP A 472 16.67 -6.87 -0.58
N LEU A 473 16.92 -6.83 0.74
CA LEU A 473 18.21 -7.08 1.37
C LEU A 473 18.31 -8.54 1.87
N PRO A 474 19.53 -9.05 2.14
CA PRO A 474 19.71 -10.27 2.91
C PRO A 474 18.96 -10.20 4.25
N ALA A 475 18.37 -11.33 4.66
CA ALA A 475 17.56 -11.46 5.89
C ALA A 475 18.30 -11.04 7.18
N ASP A 476 19.62 -11.12 7.18
CA ASP A 476 20.55 -10.82 8.28
C ASP A 476 21.22 -9.43 8.14
N ALA A 477 20.85 -8.62 7.15
CA ALA A 477 21.52 -7.36 6.83
C ALA A 477 21.61 -6.38 8.01
N PHE A 478 20.66 -6.46 8.95
CA PHE A 478 20.61 -5.60 10.13
C PHE A 478 21.27 -6.17 11.39
N ASP A 479 21.64 -7.45 11.43
CA ASP A 479 22.10 -8.13 12.65
C ASP A 479 23.34 -7.46 13.27
N GLN A 480 24.21 -6.93 12.41
CA GLN A 480 25.41 -6.19 12.81
C GLN A 480 25.12 -4.91 13.63
N PHE A 481 23.93 -4.34 13.51
CA PHE A 481 23.55 -3.09 14.17
C PHE A 481 22.94 -3.30 15.56
N PHE A 482 22.78 -4.55 16.01
CA PHE A 482 22.23 -4.87 17.33
C PHE A 482 23.31 -5.40 18.29
N GLU A 483 23.16 -5.09 19.57
CA GLU A 483 23.93 -5.74 20.63
C GLU A 483 23.28 -7.08 21.00
N THR A 484 24.08 -8.01 21.53
CA THR A 484 23.56 -9.25 22.13
C THR A 484 24.01 -9.32 23.59
N PRO A 485 23.08 -9.23 24.57
CA PRO A 485 21.64 -9.01 24.41
C PRO A 485 21.32 -7.59 23.91
N ALA A 486 20.19 -7.43 23.21
CA ALA A 486 19.75 -6.13 22.70
C ALA A 486 19.42 -5.17 23.84
N HIS A 487 19.78 -3.90 23.69
CA HIS A 487 19.47 -2.86 24.66
C HIS A 487 18.10 -2.24 24.37
N ASN A 488 17.04 -2.99 24.65
CA ASN A 488 15.67 -2.53 24.46
C ASN A 488 15.21 -1.75 25.69
N LYS A 489 14.38 -0.73 25.49
CA LYS A 489 13.86 0.12 26.57
C LYS A 489 12.33 0.08 26.59
N LEU A 490 11.72 -0.22 27.72
CA LEU A 490 10.29 -0.14 27.97
C LEU A 490 9.96 1.17 28.68
N LYS A 491 8.92 1.88 28.22
CA LYS A 491 8.27 2.90 29.04
C LYS A 491 6.88 2.41 29.46
N LEU A 492 6.52 2.62 30.72
CA LEU A 492 5.15 2.50 31.20
C LEU A 492 4.60 3.90 31.43
N VAL A 493 3.69 4.36 30.58
CA VAL A 493 3.29 5.78 30.54
C VAL A 493 1.82 5.94 30.94
N LYS A 494 1.53 6.94 31.77
CA LYS A 494 0.18 7.39 32.13
C LYS A 494 -0.02 8.85 31.75
N TYR A 495 -1.12 9.11 31.05
CA TYR A 495 -1.60 10.45 30.73
C TYR A 495 -2.90 10.69 31.50
N PRO A 496 -2.92 11.64 32.45
CA PRO A 496 -4.16 12.13 33.04
C PRO A 496 -5.03 12.82 31.98
N ALA A 497 -6.34 12.89 32.20
CA ALA A 497 -7.19 13.79 31.42
C ALA A 497 -6.76 15.23 31.70
N PRO A 498 -6.61 16.09 30.67
CA PRO A 498 -6.19 17.46 30.91
C PRO A 498 -7.31 18.24 31.60
N THR A 499 -6.91 19.19 32.43
CA THR A 499 -7.81 20.13 33.11
C THR A 499 -7.81 21.51 32.43
N SER A 500 -6.87 21.76 31.51
CA SER A 500 -6.77 23.00 30.73
C SER A 500 -6.09 22.79 29.37
N ASP A 501 -6.21 23.75 28.46
CA ASP A 501 -5.57 23.71 27.14
C ASP A 501 -4.03 23.68 27.21
N ALA A 502 -3.43 24.25 28.25
CA ALA A 502 -1.98 24.24 28.45
C ALA A 502 -1.42 22.81 28.67
N GLU A 503 -2.29 21.89 29.11
CA GLU A 503 -1.99 20.48 29.38
C GLU A 503 -2.33 19.56 28.19
N SER A 504 -2.75 20.14 27.06
CA SER A 504 -3.12 19.37 25.86
C SER A 504 -1.92 18.66 25.20
N GLN A 505 -0.69 19.07 25.48
CA GLN A 505 0.51 18.35 25.06
C GLN A 505 0.76 17.17 26.00
N GLY A 506 0.37 15.96 25.55
CA GLY A 506 0.78 14.73 26.22
C GLY A 506 2.24 14.41 25.93
N VAL A 507 2.61 14.47 24.66
CA VAL A 507 4.00 14.45 24.16
C VAL A 507 4.10 15.37 22.98
N GLY A 508 5.12 16.23 22.95
CA GLY A 508 5.38 17.13 21.83
C GLY A 508 5.63 16.41 20.50
N SER A 509 5.60 17.16 19.40
CA SER A 509 5.95 16.65 18.06
C SER A 509 7.41 16.20 18.00
N HIS A 510 7.66 14.94 17.69
CA HIS A 510 9.00 14.34 17.69
C HIS A 510 9.09 13.09 16.80
N LYS A 511 10.31 12.56 16.64
CA LYS A 511 10.61 11.23 16.09
C LYS A 511 11.39 10.39 17.10
N ASP A 512 11.16 9.08 17.09
CA ASP A 512 11.89 8.18 17.98
C ASP A 512 13.33 7.97 17.54
N GLY A 513 14.26 7.89 18.49
CA GLY A 513 15.67 7.58 18.21
C GLY A 513 15.98 6.08 17.98
N SER A 514 15.01 5.20 18.21
CA SER A 514 15.14 3.73 18.13
C SER A 514 15.39 3.21 16.69
N PHE A 515 15.57 1.90 16.55
CA PHE A 515 15.46 1.22 15.26
C PHE A 515 13.98 1.07 14.85
N LEU A 516 13.24 0.30 15.65
CA LEU A 516 11.79 0.21 15.63
C LEU A 516 11.25 0.48 17.03
N THR A 517 10.03 1.01 17.11
CA THR A 517 9.28 1.14 18.37
C THR A 517 8.05 0.24 18.29
N PHE A 518 7.77 -0.47 19.37
CA PHE A 518 6.66 -1.41 19.54
C PHE A 518 5.73 -0.87 20.62
N LEU A 519 4.62 -0.26 20.23
CA LEU A 519 3.68 0.37 21.14
C LEU A 519 2.46 -0.52 21.42
N LEU A 520 2.31 -0.92 22.69
CA LEU A 520 1.08 -1.49 23.22
C LEU A 520 0.16 -0.37 23.73
N GLN A 521 -0.98 -0.16 23.06
CA GLN A 521 -2.00 0.80 23.46
C GLN A 521 -2.92 0.17 24.54
N ALA A 522 -2.51 0.31 25.81
CA ALA A 522 -3.13 -0.39 26.94
C ALA A 522 -4.58 0.02 27.25
N THR A 523 -5.03 1.19 26.76
CA THR A 523 -6.43 1.63 26.87
C THR A 523 -6.96 2.17 25.55
N LYS A 524 -8.29 2.31 25.46
CA LYS A 524 -9.04 2.64 24.23
C LYS A 524 -9.01 4.13 23.83
N HIS A 525 -8.18 4.93 24.49
CA HIS A 525 -8.11 6.37 24.23
C HIS A 525 -7.49 6.64 22.86
N ALA A 526 -8.08 7.58 22.13
CA ALA A 526 -7.40 8.23 21.01
C ALA A 526 -6.26 9.13 21.53
N GLY A 527 -5.63 9.89 20.63
CA GLY A 527 -4.66 10.92 21.00
C GLY A 527 -3.24 10.68 20.51
N LEU A 528 -2.85 9.46 20.10
CA LEU A 528 -1.65 9.32 19.27
C LEU A 528 -1.96 9.85 17.87
N GLU A 529 -1.15 10.79 17.40
CA GLU A 529 -1.30 11.42 16.09
C GLU A 529 0.02 11.35 15.32
N ILE A 530 -0.06 10.96 14.04
CA ILE A 530 1.09 10.81 13.14
C ILE A 530 0.94 11.85 12.03
N GLN A 531 1.99 12.62 11.78
CA GLN A 531 1.98 13.65 10.76
C GLN A 531 2.28 13.05 9.39
N ASN A 532 1.38 13.21 8.42
CA ASN A 532 1.65 12.83 7.03
C ASN A 532 2.54 13.89 6.33
N LYS A 533 2.94 13.64 5.08
CA LYS A 533 3.84 14.55 4.35
C LYS A 533 3.19 15.88 3.94
N ASN A 534 1.87 16.01 3.99
CA ASN A 534 1.17 17.30 3.84
C ASN A 534 1.22 18.15 5.13
N GLY A 535 1.63 17.55 6.26
CA GLY A 535 1.57 18.17 7.58
C GLY A 535 0.29 17.87 8.36
N ASP A 536 -0.64 17.07 7.81
CA ASP A 536 -1.88 16.69 8.49
C ASP A 536 -1.61 15.66 9.59
N TRP A 537 -2.33 15.77 10.70
CA TRP A 537 -2.23 14.85 11.84
C TRP A 537 -3.29 13.74 11.75
N ILE A 538 -2.83 12.51 11.54
CA ILE A 538 -3.68 11.31 11.41
C ILE A 538 -3.72 10.56 12.75
N GLN A 539 -4.91 10.33 13.30
CA GLN A 539 -5.05 9.60 14.56
C GLN A 539 -4.78 8.09 14.42
N ALA A 540 -3.93 7.55 15.30
CA ALA A 540 -3.80 6.12 15.52
C ALA A 540 -4.69 5.66 16.68
N LYS A 541 -5.97 5.43 16.36
CA LYS A 541 -6.96 4.91 17.32
C LYS A 541 -6.61 3.48 17.77
N PRO A 542 -6.74 3.11 19.05
CA PRO A 542 -6.42 1.75 19.49
C PRO A 542 -7.23 0.67 18.78
N ILE A 543 -6.53 -0.34 18.25
CA ILE A 543 -7.15 -1.56 17.68
C ILE A 543 -6.81 -2.74 18.61
N PRO A 544 -7.82 -3.40 19.23
CA PRO A 544 -7.57 -4.54 20.12
C PRO A 544 -6.78 -5.66 19.43
N GLY A 545 -5.81 -6.24 20.15
CA GLY A 545 -4.97 -7.34 19.63
C GLY A 545 -3.89 -6.90 18.66
N THR A 546 -3.56 -5.60 18.62
CA THR A 546 -2.51 -5.06 17.76
C THR A 546 -1.43 -4.33 18.56
N LEU A 547 -0.22 -4.33 18.00
CA LEU A 547 0.82 -3.36 18.35
C LEU A 547 0.86 -2.27 17.28
N VAL A 548 1.16 -1.04 17.67
CA VAL A 548 1.56 0.01 16.72
C VAL A 548 3.07 -0.04 16.59
N ILE A 549 3.55 -0.17 15.36
CA ILE A 549 4.97 -0.15 15.03
C ILE A 549 5.31 1.17 14.35
N ASN A 550 6.42 1.78 14.73
CA ASN A 550 6.99 2.89 13.98
C ASN A 550 8.48 2.77 13.74
N ILE A 551 8.90 3.38 12.64
CA ILE A 551 10.29 3.48 12.23
C ILE A 551 10.96 4.59 13.04
N GLY A 552 12.08 4.25 13.67
CA GLY A 552 12.90 5.23 14.37
C GLY A 552 14.03 5.77 13.49
N ARG A 553 14.65 6.84 13.96
CA ARG A 553 15.71 7.58 13.26
C ARG A 553 16.94 6.74 12.98
N SER A 554 17.22 5.73 13.81
CA SER A 554 18.36 4.84 13.57
C SER A 554 18.17 4.05 12.28
N LEU A 555 16.99 3.47 12.04
CA LEU A 555 16.69 2.75 10.80
C LEU A 555 16.62 3.68 9.58
N GLN A 556 16.05 4.89 9.75
CA GLN A 556 16.07 5.90 8.69
C GLN A 556 17.51 6.26 8.28
N ALA A 557 18.41 6.48 9.23
CA ALA A 557 19.80 6.80 8.96
C ALA A 557 20.53 5.64 8.27
N LEU A 558 20.38 4.41 8.78
CA LEU A 558 21.01 3.22 8.22
C LEU A 558 20.58 2.95 6.76
N THR A 559 19.33 3.23 6.43
CA THR A 559 18.77 3.01 5.08
C THR A 559 18.94 4.21 4.15
N GLY A 560 19.67 5.25 4.56
CA GLY A 560 19.87 6.44 3.75
C GLY A 560 18.57 7.21 3.45
N GLY A 561 17.58 7.14 4.34
CA GLY A 561 16.31 7.84 4.20
C GLY A 561 15.18 7.02 3.57
N VAL A 562 15.44 5.79 3.11
CA VAL A 562 14.42 4.93 2.48
C VAL A 562 13.30 4.56 3.46
N CYS A 563 13.65 4.12 4.67
CA CYS A 563 12.66 3.96 5.73
C CYS A 563 12.37 5.33 6.37
N THR A 564 11.10 5.72 6.40
CA THR A 564 10.71 7.05 6.90
C THR A 564 10.48 7.01 8.41
N ALA A 565 11.30 7.69 9.20
CA ALA A 565 10.95 8.00 10.59
C ALA A 565 9.95 9.17 10.58
N THR A 566 8.71 8.89 10.97
CA THR A 566 7.60 9.85 10.84
C THR A 566 7.36 10.59 12.15
N THR A 567 7.13 11.89 12.01
CA THR A 567 6.82 12.77 13.14
C THR A 567 5.49 12.38 13.76
N HIS A 568 5.46 12.28 15.08
CA HIS A 568 4.25 11.94 15.82
C HIS A 568 4.17 12.72 17.13
N ARG A 569 2.97 12.78 17.73
CA ARG A 569 2.71 13.45 19.01
C ARG A 569 1.63 12.74 19.79
N VAL A 570 1.46 13.12 21.06
CA VAL A 570 0.29 12.75 21.85
C VAL A 570 -0.53 13.99 22.18
N ASN A 571 -1.74 14.03 21.65
CA ASN A 571 -2.74 15.05 21.88
C ASN A 571 -3.72 14.60 22.98
N LEU A 572 -3.81 15.39 24.05
CA LEU A 572 -4.67 15.10 25.19
C LEU A 572 -6.05 15.76 25.11
N SER A 573 -6.46 16.36 23.98
CA SER A 573 -7.77 17.02 23.87
C SER A 573 -8.90 16.25 24.59
N PRO A 574 -9.79 16.91 25.35
CA PRO A 574 -10.78 16.24 26.20
C PRO A 574 -11.63 15.18 25.50
N GLU A 575 -11.94 15.35 24.21
CA GLU A 575 -12.67 14.39 23.40
C GLU A 575 -11.98 13.02 23.28
N ASN A 576 -10.65 12.96 23.40
CA ASN A 576 -9.89 11.70 23.37
C ASN A 576 -10.04 10.88 24.68
N PHE A 577 -10.63 11.48 25.72
CA PHE A 577 -10.88 10.88 27.04
C PHE A 577 -12.35 10.49 27.27
N VAL A 578 -13.16 10.56 26.22
CA VAL A 578 -14.58 10.18 26.24
C VAL A 578 -14.81 9.01 25.27
N GLY A 579 -15.48 7.97 25.75
CA GLY A 579 -15.82 6.79 24.95
C GLY A 579 -16.97 7.07 23.98
N GLU A 580 -17.23 6.12 23.07
CA GLU A 580 -18.35 6.21 22.13
C GLU A 580 -19.73 6.28 22.84
N ASP A 581 -19.81 5.79 24.07
CA ASP A 581 -21.00 5.86 24.92
C ASP A 581 -21.12 7.19 25.70
N GLY A 582 -20.23 8.15 25.44
CA GLY A 582 -20.21 9.47 26.09
C GLY A 582 -19.64 9.46 27.51
N LYS A 583 -19.13 8.33 28.02
CA LYS A 583 -18.56 8.25 29.37
C LYS A 583 -17.06 8.51 29.38
N SER A 584 -16.55 9.01 30.51
CA SER A 584 -15.12 9.16 30.71
C SER A 584 -14.41 7.79 30.66
N LEU A 585 -13.28 7.75 29.95
CA LEU A 585 -12.42 6.58 29.85
C LEU A 585 -11.38 6.48 30.99
N GLY A 586 -11.31 7.48 31.88
CA GLY A 586 -10.27 7.58 32.90
C GLY A 586 -8.92 8.02 32.33
N PRO A 587 -7.78 7.66 32.95
CA PRO A 587 -6.45 7.97 32.41
C PRO A 587 -6.07 7.05 31.21
N ARG A 588 -5.29 7.61 30.28
CA ARG A 588 -4.72 6.88 29.14
C ARG A 588 -3.41 6.21 29.53
N TYR A 589 -3.23 4.95 29.12
CA TYR A 589 -2.00 4.18 29.36
C TYR A 589 -1.38 3.75 28.04
N SER A 590 -0.04 3.81 27.94
CA SER A 590 0.69 3.47 26.72
C SER A 590 2.04 2.87 27.06
N PHE A 591 2.35 1.69 26.52
CA PHE A 591 3.52 0.90 26.89
C PHE A 591 4.41 0.65 25.66
N PRO A 592 5.24 1.62 25.24
CA PRO A 592 6.18 1.44 24.13
C PRO A 592 7.47 0.73 24.56
N VAL A 593 7.94 -0.17 23.70
CA VAL A 593 9.31 -0.72 23.73
C VAL A 593 10.10 -0.16 22.56
N PHE A 594 11.26 0.41 22.85
CA PHE A 594 12.19 0.99 21.88
C PHE A 594 13.30 -0.02 21.62
N GLN A 595 13.43 -0.49 20.38
CA GLN A 595 14.52 -1.39 19.97
C GLN A 595 15.81 -0.60 19.82
N GLY A 596 16.81 -0.91 20.64
CA GLY A 596 18.09 -0.21 20.64
C GLY A 596 19.02 -0.72 19.54
N VAL A 597 19.79 0.19 18.95
CA VAL A 597 20.95 -0.15 18.11
C VAL A 597 22.24 -0.08 18.94
N ARG A 598 23.30 -0.74 18.46
CA ARG A 598 24.64 -0.57 19.00
C ARG A 598 24.98 0.90 19.02
N THR A 599 25.28 1.40 20.21
CA THR A 599 25.76 2.77 20.32
C THR A 599 27.21 2.83 19.84
N ASP A 600 27.99 1.73 19.95
CA ASP A 600 29.43 1.72 19.76
C ASP A 600 29.98 1.66 18.32
N MET A 601 29.16 1.95 17.30
CA MET A 601 29.58 1.92 15.88
C MET A 601 30.15 3.25 15.35
N ASP A 602 31.14 3.15 14.47
CA ASP A 602 31.65 4.27 13.67
C ASP A 602 30.78 4.46 12.43
N LYS A 603 30.54 5.71 12.01
CA LYS A 603 29.71 6.02 10.83
C LYS A 603 30.33 5.44 9.56
N ASP A 604 31.66 5.42 9.47
CA ASP A 604 32.40 4.92 8.31
C ASP A 604 32.42 3.38 8.22
N ALA A 605 31.95 2.67 9.26
CA ALA A 605 31.89 1.21 9.31
C ALA A 605 30.55 0.62 8.84
N ILE A 606 29.59 1.46 8.44
CA ILE A 606 28.25 1.02 8.00
C ILE A 606 28.32 0.65 6.50
N ASP A 607 28.39 -0.64 6.19
CA ASP A 607 28.34 -1.17 4.82
C ASP A 607 26.95 -1.75 4.50
N LEU A 608 25.95 -0.87 4.39
CA LEU A 608 24.59 -1.25 3.99
C LEU A 608 24.26 -0.64 2.63
N VAL A 609 24.17 -1.47 1.59
CA VAL A 609 23.83 -1.03 0.22
C VAL A 609 22.37 -1.33 -0.09
N ILE A 610 21.53 -0.29 -0.09
CA ILE A 610 20.13 -0.42 -0.52
C ILE A 610 20.05 -0.54 -2.06
N PRO A 611 19.33 -1.54 -2.62
CA PRO A 611 19.14 -1.70 -4.06
C PRO A 611 18.54 -0.46 -4.72
N GLN A 612 18.95 -0.16 -5.96
CA GLN A 612 18.54 1.07 -6.64
C GLN A 612 17.01 1.15 -6.84
N HIS A 613 16.37 0.05 -7.24
CA HIS A 613 14.92 0.01 -7.44
C HIS A 613 14.12 0.25 -6.15
N ILE A 614 14.73 0.03 -4.97
CA ILE A 614 14.15 0.36 -3.67
C ILE A 614 14.35 1.84 -3.33
N LYS A 615 15.52 2.41 -3.64
CA LYS A 615 15.76 3.86 -3.52
C LYS A 615 14.81 4.66 -4.41
N ASP A 616 14.55 4.16 -5.61
CA ASP A 616 13.65 4.80 -6.59
C ASP A 616 12.19 4.86 -6.11
N LEU A 617 11.82 4.12 -5.04
CA LEU A 617 10.49 4.22 -4.42
C LEU A 617 10.31 5.51 -3.61
N VAL A 618 11.40 6.19 -3.24
CA VAL A 618 11.36 7.42 -2.45
C VAL A 618 11.15 8.61 -3.39
N MET A 619 9.90 9.04 -3.55
CA MET A 619 9.55 10.07 -4.54
C MET A 619 9.90 11.54 -4.20
N ASP A 620 10.43 11.87 -3.01
CA ASP A 620 11.07 13.19 -2.82
C ASP A 620 11.86 13.35 -1.50
N GLU A 621 12.95 14.14 -1.57
CA GLU A 621 14.01 14.32 -0.56
C GLU A 621 13.67 15.29 0.60
N LYS A 622 12.46 15.85 0.67
CA LYS A 622 12.17 16.93 1.62
C LYS A 622 11.25 16.50 2.77
N VAL A 623 11.83 15.76 3.72
CA VAL A 623 11.20 15.60 5.05
C VAL A 623 11.39 16.90 5.84
N ARG A 624 10.34 17.72 5.92
CA ARG A 624 10.27 18.92 6.77
C ARG A 624 9.97 18.54 8.21
N THR A 625 10.92 18.78 9.12
CA THR A 625 10.62 19.13 10.52
C THR A 625 11.69 20.05 11.10
N ASP A 626 11.26 21.22 11.59
CA ASP A 626 12.14 22.31 12.05
C ASP A 626 12.72 22.09 13.47
N ALA A 627 12.10 21.24 14.28
CA ALA A 627 12.48 21.08 15.69
C ALA A 627 13.79 20.28 15.90
N GLU A 628 14.09 19.32 15.02
CA GLU A 628 15.20 18.36 15.21
C GLU A 628 16.42 18.63 14.32
N ALA A 629 16.26 19.31 13.17
CA ALA A 629 17.38 19.80 12.36
C ALA A 629 18.34 20.71 13.16
N THR A 630 17.84 21.27 14.25
CA THR A 630 18.53 22.02 15.30
C THR A 630 19.52 21.17 16.10
N PHE A 631 19.13 19.95 16.50
CA PHE A 631 19.93 19.09 17.38
C PHE A 631 21.06 18.38 16.62
N ASP A 632 20.79 17.90 15.40
CA ASP A 632 21.81 17.27 14.55
C ASP A 632 22.93 18.24 14.18
N LYS A 633 22.60 19.53 14.01
CA LYS A 633 23.57 20.61 13.81
C LYS A 633 24.37 20.97 15.07
N MET A 634 23.86 20.70 16.28
CA MET A 634 24.52 21.07 17.53
C MET A 634 25.55 20.04 18.02
N PHE A 635 25.32 18.75 17.77
CA PHE A 635 26.08 17.65 18.38
C PHE A 635 26.64 16.66 17.34
N GLY A 636 26.86 17.13 16.10
CA GLY A 636 27.10 16.33 14.89
C GLY A 636 28.34 15.43 14.85
N ASP A 637 29.24 15.53 15.83
CA ASP A 637 30.53 14.81 15.82
C ASP A 637 30.44 13.37 16.38
N SER A 638 29.42 13.04 17.19
CA SER A 638 29.22 11.68 17.73
C SER A 638 27.74 11.39 18.05
N THR A 639 27.14 10.43 17.32
CA THR A 639 25.74 10.02 17.52
C THR A 639 25.46 9.57 18.96
N ARG A 640 26.46 8.96 19.63
CA ARG A 640 26.35 8.46 21.02
C ARG A 640 26.23 9.59 22.03
N GLU A 641 27.05 10.62 21.85
CA GLU A 641 27.05 11.78 22.72
C GLU A 641 25.79 12.62 22.50
N ALA A 642 25.31 12.72 21.25
CA ALA A 642 24.04 13.37 20.95
C ALA A 642 22.85 12.69 21.67
N ILE A 643 22.77 11.35 21.64
CA ILE A 643 21.72 10.60 22.36
C ILE A 643 21.84 10.82 23.88
N PHE A 644 23.06 10.79 24.42
CA PHE A 644 23.29 11.03 25.84
C PHE A 644 22.89 12.44 26.26
N ILE A 645 23.32 13.46 25.51
CA ILE A 645 22.98 14.86 25.76
C ILE A 645 21.47 15.07 25.65
N SER A 646 20.81 14.45 24.66
CA SER A 646 19.35 14.47 24.54
C SER A 646 18.68 13.97 25.82
N ARG A 647 19.10 12.82 26.37
CA ARG A 647 18.57 12.31 27.65
C ARG A 647 18.83 13.26 28.81
N VAL A 648 20.03 13.84 28.90
CA VAL A 648 20.37 14.85 29.93
C VAL A 648 19.44 16.06 29.84
N THR A 649 19.15 16.56 28.63
CA THR A 649 18.28 17.73 28.44
C THR A 649 16.79 17.44 28.63
N SER A 650 16.35 16.21 28.33
CA SER A 650 14.95 15.78 28.53
C SER A 650 14.64 15.41 29.97
N HIS A 651 15.62 14.94 30.74
CA HIS A 651 15.52 14.56 32.16
C HIS A 651 16.47 15.42 32.99
N GLN A 652 16.14 16.71 33.12
CA GLN A 652 17.03 17.71 33.71
C GLN A 652 17.28 17.48 35.21
N ASP A 653 16.39 16.77 35.91
CA ASP A 653 16.58 16.32 37.29
C ASP A 653 17.71 15.29 37.42
N VAL A 654 17.74 14.29 36.54
CA VAL A 654 18.86 13.33 36.42
C VAL A 654 20.13 14.08 36.02
N GLY A 655 20.03 14.97 35.04
CA GLY A 655 21.12 15.82 34.57
C GLY A 655 21.72 16.66 35.69
N ALA A 656 20.91 17.35 36.48
CA ALA A 656 21.37 18.20 37.57
C ALA A 656 22.03 17.39 38.69
N ARG A 657 21.55 16.17 38.96
CA ARG A 657 22.08 15.33 40.03
C ARG A 657 23.38 14.60 39.66
N TRP A 658 23.46 14.09 38.44
CA TRP A 658 24.56 13.20 38.02
C TRP A 658 25.51 13.81 36.98
N TYR A 659 25.05 14.81 36.22
CA TYR A 659 25.78 15.39 35.08
C TYR A 659 25.65 16.94 34.99
N PRO A 660 25.84 17.70 36.10
CA PRO A 660 25.48 19.11 36.17
C PRO A 660 26.18 19.97 35.11
N ASP A 661 27.48 19.76 34.89
CA ASP A 661 28.27 20.52 33.91
C ASP A 661 27.80 20.27 32.47
N ILE A 662 27.41 19.03 32.17
CA ILE A 662 26.92 18.63 30.84
C ILE A 662 25.54 19.26 30.61
N LEU A 663 24.67 19.23 31.62
CA LEU A 663 23.35 19.84 31.56
C LEU A 663 23.45 21.35 31.31
N GLU A 664 24.26 22.06 32.10
CA GLU A 664 24.43 23.51 31.96
C GLU A 664 24.90 23.88 30.55
N LYS A 665 25.92 23.18 30.05
CA LYS A 665 26.46 23.39 28.70
C LYS A 665 25.40 23.14 27.62
N ALA A 666 24.63 22.05 27.73
CA ALA A 666 23.60 21.68 26.77
C ALA A 666 22.45 22.69 26.75
N LEU A 667 21.94 23.11 27.91
CA LEU A 667 20.86 24.10 28.02
C LEU A 667 21.29 25.50 27.55
N LYS A 668 22.56 25.88 27.76
CA LYS A 668 23.12 27.10 27.19
C LYS A 668 23.13 27.02 25.66
N ALA A 669 23.61 25.92 25.08
CA ALA A 669 23.64 25.71 23.64
C ALA A 669 22.22 25.78 23.02
N GLN A 670 21.22 25.17 23.67
CA GLN A 670 19.82 25.26 23.23
C GLN A 670 19.30 26.70 23.19
N ARG A 671 19.52 27.48 24.25
CA ARG A 671 19.10 28.88 24.32
C ARG A 671 19.77 29.74 23.25
N ASP A 672 21.08 29.58 23.08
CA ASP A 672 21.86 30.35 22.11
C ASP A 672 21.43 30.08 20.67
N PHE A 673 20.85 28.91 20.38
CA PHE A 673 20.34 28.59 19.06
C PHE A 673 18.94 29.13 18.82
N VAL A 674 18.03 28.99 19.80
CA VAL A 674 16.68 29.57 19.70
C VAL A 674 16.75 31.09 19.53
N ALA A 675 17.77 31.75 20.08
CA ALA A 675 18.00 33.19 19.88
C ALA A 675 18.55 33.57 18.49
N ARG A 676 19.02 32.60 17.69
CA ARG A 676 19.65 32.82 16.37
C ARG A 676 18.76 32.45 15.18
N GLY A 677 17.70 31.66 15.40
CA GLY A 677 16.66 31.36 14.42
C GLY A 677 15.45 32.25 14.64
#